data_AF-A0A945JZZ8-F1
#
_entry.id   AF-A0A945JZZ8-F1
#
_cell.length_a   1.000
_cell.length_b   1.000
_cell.length_c   1.000
_cell.angle_alpha   90.00
_cell.angle_beta   90.00
_cell.angle_gamma   90.00
#
_symmetry.space_group_name_H-M   'P 1'
#
loop_
_entity.id
_entity.type
_entity.pdbx_description
1 polymer ?
#
loop_
_entity_poly.entity_id
_entity_poly.type
_entity_poly.pdbx_seq_one_letter_code
_entity_poly.pdbx_strand_id
1 'polypeptide(L)'
;MTMLPERQAGWLPQLFVPPITRASAVAALLILGTLSMPTAAAQITGIVTDLSGTPIGEALVSIRASKIRTLTGADGRFELTGIEDGRVVVVAGRQGFYNGSLWLDAPTTGITIELEAIPQDDNPDYQFVRARICGGCHNNQFEDWTGSAMAQAGTNTWVYDIYDGSGTEGGNGGFVYVRDSVYGHENPASECAACHQPEAWAHKPYQPLDPLASLSTPALHGVSCDLCHKIAYVDESKANYPGLYPGSVTLTRPAEASSQVQYGGLGDTEFGLDDNIMRPSYQPQLTAAMCGVCHQDMNDPDEDGDFADEEGVISEPTYLEWLASPYGDPESPLYTTCVDCHMPPSGADTIGGWYGYRFPVRDSLTIRSHRIEGTTARYLENALTLQMESRIGDRQLHVDIRIINDQAGHHVPDGVTVRNMVLLVEAKGRRNGQPLTQLRGPVVDDLGGVGDPAQGYFAGLPGILFAKVNHDASGRGPTFFTDATGIQWDNRIAALGVDESSYAFDLPVEGAGVDVRARLIYRRAFRFLVDAKGWTEDGHGRPLEDIQPPHFGHLMEEAVWSWSGATAVSGDEADVPNQVSLEQNYPNPFNPSTTIRYETHASGRVVLEVHNLLGETVRRLVDEDQAAGRHGLGWDGRDDAGRQLAAGTYLYRLQAPGGVQLRKMLLVH
;
A
#
# COMPACT_ATOMS: atom_id res chain seq x y z
N MET A 1 11.94 -21.18 -55.49
CA MET A 1 11.21 -21.50 -56.75
C MET A 1 10.10 -22.48 -56.38
N THR A 2 8.81 -22.25 -56.67
CA THR A 2 8.21 -21.10 -57.39
C THR A 2 6.71 -20.97 -57.10
N MET A 3 6.24 -19.72 -56.88
CA MET A 3 4.86 -19.20 -57.00
C MET A 3 3.70 -19.74 -56.10
N LEU A 4 2.94 -18.76 -55.59
CA LEU A 4 1.58 -18.79 -55.01
C LEU A 4 0.62 -18.10 -56.02
N PRO A 5 -0.66 -17.73 -55.71
CA PRO A 5 -1.68 -18.23 -54.74
C PRO A 5 -3.03 -18.55 -55.43
N GLU A 6 -4.10 -18.93 -54.68
CA GLU A 6 -5.47 -18.39 -54.88
C GLU A 6 -6.52 -18.83 -53.82
N ARG A 7 -7.44 -17.88 -53.44
CA ARG A 7 -8.85 -18.08 -52.96
C ARG A 7 -9.08 -18.85 -51.63
N GLN A 8 -10.20 -18.69 -50.90
CA GLN A 8 -11.34 -17.74 -50.91
C GLN A 8 -11.98 -17.61 -49.50
N ALA A 9 -12.86 -16.64 -49.28
CA ALA A 9 -13.62 -16.46 -48.02
C ALA A 9 -15.13 -16.20 -48.24
N GLY A 10 -15.94 -16.44 -47.21
CA GLY A 10 -17.40 -16.18 -47.09
C GLY A 10 -17.89 -16.64 -45.70
N TRP A 11 -19.11 -16.36 -45.21
CA TRP A 11 -20.34 -15.78 -45.79
C TRP A 11 -21.16 -15.06 -44.69
N LEU A 12 -21.89 -13.96 -45.01
CA LEU A 12 -22.95 -13.38 -44.15
C LEU A 12 -24.04 -12.59 -44.93
N PRO A 13 -25.35 -12.90 -44.75
CA PRO A 13 -26.52 -12.06 -45.10
C PRO A 13 -27.61 -12.05 -43.97
N GLN A 14 -28.68 -11.24 -43.85
CA GLN A 14 -29.36 -10.11 -44.53
C GLN A 14 -29.74 -9.04 -43.44
N LEU A 15 -29.85 -7.71 -43.64
CA LEU A 15 -30.63 -6.83 -44.56
C LEU A 15 -32.13 -6.62 -44.23
N PHE A 16 -32.49 -5.43 -43.71
CA PHE A 16 -33.73 -4.60 -43.91
C PHE A 16 -33.54 -3.23 -43.16
N VAL A 17 -33.85 -1.98 -43.58
CA VAL A 17 -34.54 -1.32 -44.75
C VAL A 17 -36.08 -1.15 -44.57
N PRO A 18 -36.80 -0.03 -44.90
CA PRO A 18 -36.42 1.30 -45.47
C PRO A 18 -36.92 2.58 -44.66
N PRO A 19 -37.74 3.54 -45.20
CA PRO A 19 -37.40 4.92 -45.66
C PRO A 19 -37.93 6.08 -44.72
N ILE A 20 -38.01 7.40 -44.99
CA ILE A 20 -38.33 8.28 -46.15
C ILE A 20 -37.64 9.68 -46.06
N THR A 21 -37.57 10.41 -47.19
CA THR A 21 -36.95 11.75 -47.44
C THR A 21 -37.70 13.00 -46.93
N ARG A 22 -36.96 14.13 -46.74
CA ARG A 22 -37.19 15.40 -47.48
C ARG A 22 -36.00 16.38 -47.35
N ALA A 23 -35.93 17.39 -48.24
CA ALA A 23 -34.82 18.36 -48.31
C ALA A 23 -35.33 19.81 -48.39
N SER A 24 -34.51 20.75 -47.89
CA SER A 24 -34.54 22.20 -48.13
C SER A 24 -33.15 22.77 -47.83
N ALA A 25 -32.71 23.82 -48.52
CA ALA A 25 -31.36 24.37 -48.41
C ALA A 25 -31.35 25.89 -48.16
N VAL A 26 -30.48 26.36 -47.28
CA VAL A 26 -30.19 27.80 -47.06
C VAL A 26 -28.69 27.98 -46.75
N ALA A 27 -28.07 28.96 -47.42
CA ALA A 27 -26.78 29.63 -47.16
C ALA A 27 -25.67 28.88 -46.39
N ALA A 28 -24.57 28.57 -47.08
CA ALA A 28 -23.28 28.33 -46.43
C ALA A 28 -22.63 29.67 -46.04
N LEU A 29 -22.29 29.85 -44.76
CA LEU A 29 -21.34 30.87 -44.31
C LEU A 29 -19.94 30.25 -44.22
N LEU A 30 -18.99 30.81 -44.97
CA LEU A 30 -17.57 30.46 -44.84
C LEU A 30 -17.00 31.14 -43.58
N ILE A 31 -17.09 30.45 -42.45
CA ILE A 31 -16.32 30.79 -41.25
C ILE A 31 -14.97 30.09 -41.38
N LEU A 32 -13.92 30.84 -41.75
CA LEU A 32 -12.54 30.40 -41.52
C LEU A 32 -12.28 30.48 -40.01
N GLY A 33 -12.65 29.42 -39.30
CA GLY A 33 -12.25 29.23 -37.91
C GLY A 33 -10.77 28.93 -37.84
N THR A 34 -9.94 29.96 -37.65
CA THR A 34 -8.55 29.77 -37.23
C THR A 34 -8.56 29.16 -35.83
N LEU A 35 -8.38 27.83 -35.76
CA LEU A 35 -8.17 27.06 -34.54
C LEU A 35 -6.80 27.40 -33.93
N SER A 36 -6.68 28.64 -33.44
CA SER A 36 -5.60 29.07 -32.58
C SER A 36 -5.83 28.47 -31.19
N MET A 37 -5.42 27.22 -31.00
CA MET A 37 -5.20 26.73 -29.65
C MET A 37 -4.15 27.63 -28.99
N PRO A 38 -4.39 28.12 -27.76
CA PRO A 38 -3.35 28.82 -27.01
C PRO A 38 -2.35 27.79 -26.51
N THR A 39 -1.38 27.43 -27.35
CA THR A 39 -0.09 26.95 -26.85
C THR A 39 0.46 28.06 -25.96
N ALA A 40 0.44 27.85 -24.64
CA ALA A 40 1.09 28.76 -23.71
C ALA A 40 2.55 28.87 -24.14
N ALA A 41 2.97 30.06 -24.56
CA ALA A 41 4.32 30.26 -25.09
C ALA A 41 5.33 29.86 -24.00
N ALA A 42 6.39 29.14 -24.38
CA ALA A 42 7.42 28.71 -23.43
C ALA A 42 8.03 29.94 -22.74
N GLN A 43 7.84 30.03 -21.43
CA GLN A 43 8.28 31.15 -20.62
C GLN A 43 9.72 30.96 -20.16
N ILE A 44 10.18 29.71 -20.02
CA ILE A 44 11.60 29.41 -19.83
C ILE A 44 12.05 28.38 -20.84
N THR A 45 13.12 28.68 -21.57
CA THR A 45 13.78 27.72 -22.47
C THR A 45 15.28 27.76 -22.28
N GLY A 46 15.92 26.61 -22.44
CA GLY A 46 17.35 26.48 -22.19
C GLY A 46 17.93 25.14 -22.61
N ILE A 47 19.15 24.89 -22.14
CA ILE A 47 19.88 23.63 -22.30
C ILE A 47 20.42 23.17 -20.94
N VAL A 48 20.46 21.86 -20.73
CA VAL A 48 21.20 21.23 -19.62
C VAL A 48 22.48 20.62 -20.19
N THR A 49 23.62 20.90 -19.56
CA THR A 49 24.93 20.36 -19.97
C THR A 49 25.69 19.82 -18.76
N ASP A 50 26.73 19.04 -18.98
CA ASP A 50 27.77 18.83 -17.97
C ASP A 50 28.71 20.05 -17.88
N LEU A 51 29.68 19.99 -16.97
CA LEU A 51 30.74 21.01 -16.81
C LEU A 51 31.73 21.10 -18.01
N SER A 52 31.62 20.23 -19.02
CA SER A 52 32.37 20.35 -20.28
C SER A 52 31.58 21.07 -21.39
N GLY A 53 30.30 21.36 -21.15
CA GLY A 53 29.37 21.87 -22.15
C GLY A 53 28.73 20.78 -23.02
N THR A 54 28.88 19.49 -22.66
CA THR A 54 28.24 18.38 -23.36
C THR A 54 26.75 18.31 -22.96
N PRO A 55 25.79 18.31 -23.90
CA PRO A 55 24.37 18.30 -23.56
C PRO A 55 23.92 17.01 -22.86
N ILE A 56 23.08 17.15 -21.83
CA ILE A 56 22.52 16.03 -21.07
C ILE A 56 21.06 15.84 -21.48
N GLY A 57 20.79 14.78 -22.24
CA GLY A 57 19.42 14.36 -22.57
C GLY A 57 18.71 13.69 -21.40
N GLU A 58 17.37 13.69 -21.43
CA GLU A 58 16.50 13.13 -20.38
C GLU A 58 16.82 13.60 -18.93
N ALA A 59 17.44 14.77 -18.75
CA ALA A 59 17.47 15.46 -17.47
C ALA A 59 16.06 15.97 -17.15
N LEU A 60 15.61 15.75 -15.92
CA LEU A 60 14.37 16.31 -15.42
C LEU A 60 14.61 17.76 -15.02
N VAL A 61 13.83 18.69 -15.55
CA VAL A 61 13.93 20.13 -15.28
C VAL A 61 12.60 20.62 -14.71
N SER A 62 12.63 21.39 -13.62
CA SER A 62 11.43 21.80 -12.88
C SER A 62 11.54 23.21 -12.32
N ILE A 63 10.39 23.84 -12.04
CA ILE A 63 10.34 24.98 -11.13
C ILE A 63 10.27 24.43 -9.70
N ARG A 64 11.22 24.85 -8.86
CA ARG A 64 11.37 24.39 -7.47
C ARG A 64 10.04 24.48 -6.70
N ALA A 65 9.76 23.47 -5.89
CA ALA A 65 8.56 23.41 -5.04
C ALA A 65 7.21 23.42 -5.80
N SER A 66 7.20 23.11 -7.11
CA SER A 66 6.00 23.10 -7.95
C SER A 66 5.78 21.78 -8.70
N LYS A 67 4.64 21.67 -9.40
CA LYS A 67 4.37 20.57 -10.34
C LYS A 67 4.93 20.83 -11.76
N ILE A 68 5.31 22.07 -12.08
CA ILE A 68 5.78 22.50 -13.41
C ILE A 68 7.15 21.86 -13.69
N ARG A 69 7.19 20.90 -14.62
CA ARG A 69 8.39 20.14 -14.99
C ARG A 69 8.35 19.71 -16.45
N THR A 70 9.51 19.35 -16.98
CA THR A 70 9.71 18.79 -18.33
C THR A 70 10.95 17.90 -18.35
N LEU A 71 11.14 17.11 -19.40
CA LEU A 71 12.40 16.41 -19.68
C LEU A 71 13.17 17.14 -20.78
N THR A 72 14.50 17.11 -20.74
CA THR A 72 15.30 17.57 -21.87
C THR A 72 15.25 16.60 -23.04
N GLY A 73 15.19 17.12 -24.26
CA GLY A 73 15.45 16.35 -25.48
C GLY A 73 16.89 15.81 -25.53
N ALA A 74 17.17 14.91 -26.48
CA ALA A 74 18.50 14.30 -26.63
C ALA A 74 19.65 15.29 -26.96
N ASP A 75 19.32 16.54 -27.33
CA ASP A 75 20.26 17.65 -27.51
C ASP A 75 20.37 18.55 -26.25
N GLY A 76 19.90 18.05 -25.10
CA GLY A 76 19.89 18.72 -23.79
C GLY A 76 18.89 19.86 -23.67
N ARG A 77 18.09 20.18 -24.69
CA ARG A 77 17.18 21.34 -24.65
C ARG A 77 15.89 21.06 -23.89
N PHE A 78 15.37 22.07 -23.22
CA PHE A 78 14.08 22.03 -22.54
C PHE A 78 13.26 23.31 -22.73
N GLU A 79 11.94 23.16 -22.57
CA GLU A 79 10.96 24.25 -22.54
C GLU A 79 9.98 24.05 -21.37
N LEU A 80 9.75 25.11 -20.58
CA LEU A 80 8.78 25.15 -19.49
C LEU A 80 7.70 26.20 -19.77
N THR A 81 6.44 25.85 -19.48
CA THR A 81 5.22 26.61 -19.79
C THR A 81 4.32 26.71 -18.56
N GLY A 82 3.50 27.77 -18.47
CA GLY A 82 2.49 27.89 -17.41
C GLY A 82 3.06 28.36 -16.08
N ILE A 83 4.10 29.19 -16.14
CA ILE A 83 4.79 29.81 -15.01
C ILE A 83 4.15 31.20 -14.78
N GLU A 84 4.18 31.73 -13.56
CA GLU A 84 3.78 33.14 -13.33
C GLU A 84 4.99 34.08 -13.54
N ASP A 85 4.76 35.24 -14.14
CA ASP A 85 5.82 36.22 -14.40
C ASP A 85 6.46 36.73 -13.09
N GLY A 86 7.79 36.64 -12.98
CA GLY A 86 8.54 37.00 -11.77
C GLY A 86 9.61 36.00 -11.37
N ARG A 87 10.19 36.19 -10.18
CA ARG A 87 11.40 35.47 -9.75
C ARG A 87 11.12 34.02 -9.34
N VAL A 88 11.77 33.09 -10.03
CA VAL A 88 11.68 31.64 -9.80
C VAL A 88 13.06 31.01 -9.56
N VAL A 89 13.06 29.73 -9.16
CA VAL A 89 14.23 28.86 -9.18
C VAL A 89 13.95 27.70 -10.13
N VAL A 90 14.74 27.58 -11.19
CA VAL A 90 14.74 26.41 -12.07
C VAL A 90 15.76 25.42 -11.54
N VAL A 91 15.40 24.14 -11.47
CA VAL A 91 16.28 23.05 -11.01
C VAL A 91 16.32 21.98 -12.09
N ALA A 92 17.51 21.49 -12.44
CA ALA A 92 17.70 20.34 -13.31
C ALA A 92 18.43 19.21 -12.57
N GLY A 93 18.10 17.96 -12.90
CA GLY A 93 18.75 16.79 -12.33
C GLY A 93 18.70 15.57 -13.25
N ARG A 94 19.74 14.74 -13.19
CA ARG A 94 19.89 13.48 -13.92
C ARG A 94 20.63 12.51 -13.00
N GLN A 95 20.27 11.22 -13.02
CA GLN A 95 20.98 10.20 -12.26
C GLN A 95 22.48 10.19 -12.62
N GLY A 96 23.35 10.08 -11.61
CA GLY A 96 24.80 10.23 -11.75
C GLY A 96 25.32 11.68 -11.68
N PHE A 97 24.45 12.68 -11.57
CA PHE A 97 24.81 14.09 -11.43
C PHE A 97 24.20 14.74 -10.17
N TYR A 98 24.91 15.70 -9.59
CA TYR A 98 24.34 16.63 -8.63
C TYR A 98 23.32 17.54 -9.34
N ASN A 99 22.25 17.91 -8.64
CA ASN A 99 21.22 18.79 -9.20
C ASN A 99 21.78 20.22 -9.36
N GLY A 100 21.69 20.77 -10.56
CA GLY A 100 22.01 22.18 -10.87
C GLY A 100 20.78 23.07 -10.70
N SER A 101 20.97 24.34 -10.38
CA SER A 101 19.85 25.30 -10.30
C SER A 101 20.22 26.72 -10.70
N LEU A 102 19.22 27.50 -11.12
CA LEU A 102 19.35 28.92 -11.45
C LEU A 102 18.22 29.73 -10.83
N TRP A 103 18.58 30.88 -10.24
CA TRP A 103 17.65 31.93 -9.86
C TRP A 103 17.49 32.92 -11.02
N LEU A 104 16.28 33.13 -11.50
CA LEU A 104 16.00 34.02 -12.63
C LEU A 104 14.58 34.60 -12.56
N ASP A 105 14.27 35.58 -13.41
CA ASP A 105 12.92 36.11 -13.59
C ASP A 105 12.26 35.48 -14.84
N ALA A 106 11.08 34.90 -14.67
CA ALA A 106 10.26 34.42 -15.79
C ALA A 106 9.52 35.61 -16.45
N PRO A 107 9.41 35.66 -17.80
CA PRO A 107 10.01 34.74 -18.76
C PRO A 107 11.48 35.05 -19.11
N THR A 108 12.32 34.02 -19.29
CA THR A 108 13.73 34.12 -19.74
C THR A 108 14.08 32.95 -20.66
N THR A 109 14.74 33.22 -21.80
CA THR A 109 15.10 32.18 -22.79
C THR A 109 16.61 32.10 -23.02
N GLY A 110 17.09 30.92 -23.42
CA GLY A 110 18.51 30.67 -23.72
C GLY A 110 19.40 30.45 -22.49
N ILE A 111 18.84 29.95 -21.39
CA ILE A 111 19.64 29.63 -20.18
C ILE A 111 20.41 28.31 -20.34
N THR A 112 21.50 28.18 -19.61
CA THR A 112 22.28 26.93 -19.49
C THR A 112 22.31 26.52 -18.02
N ILE A 113 21.86 25.31 -17.71
CA ILE A 113 22.01 24.72 -16.37
C ILE A 113 23.10 23.64 -16.46
N GLU A 114 24.21 23.87 -15.78
CA GLU A 114 25.32 22.92 -15.73
C GLU A 114 25.09 21.91 -14.59
N LEU A 115 25.34 20.63 -14.86
CA LEU A 115 25.32 19.55 -13.88
C LEU A 115 26.73 19.01 -13.66
N GLU A 116 27.11 18.82 -12.40
CA GLU A 116 28.37 18.20 -12.00
C GLU A 116 28.17 16.70 -11.80
N ALA A 117 29.03 15.88 -12.40
CA ALA A 117 29.00 14.42 -12.19
C ALA A 117 29.41 14.07 -10.76
N ILE A 118 28.69 13.14 -10.13
CA ILE A 118 28.93 12.73 -8.73
C ILE A 118 30.19 11.84 -8.70
N PRO A 119 31.13 12.06 -7.77
CA PRO A 119 32.23 11.13 -7.52
C PRO A 119 31.68 9.72 -7.26
N GLN A 120 32.20 8.72 -7.98
CA GLN A 120 31.81 7.31 -7.82
C GLN A 120 32.57 6.65 -6.66
N ASP A 121 32.84 7.42 -5.60
CA ASP A 121 33.59 6.98 -4.43
C ASP A 121 32.67 6.20 -3.48
N ASP A 122 33.03 4.96 -3.21
CA ASP A 122 32.41 4.16 -2.15
C ASP A 122 33.44 3.85 -1.04
N ASN A 123 33.56 4.78 -0.09
CA ASN A 123 34.49 4.66 1.03
C ASN A 123 33.94 3.71 2.11
N PRO A 124 34.57 2.56 2.39
CA PRO A 124 34.13 1.64 3.44
C PRO A 124 34.27 2.22 4.85
N ASP A 125 35.11 3.25 5.06
CA ASP A 125 35.26 3.94 6.35
C ASP A 125 34.22 5.07 6.57
N TYR A 126 33.35 5.35 5.60
CA TYR A 126 32.38 6.46 5.65
C TYR A 126 31.44 6.40 6.86
N GLN A 127 31.48 7.43 7.71
CA GLN A 127 30.68 7.50 8.91
C GLN A 127 29.27 8.04 8.61
N PHE A 128 28.27 7.16 8.61
CA PHE A 128 26.87 7.52 8.34
C PHE A 128 26.35 8.68 9.20
N VAL A 129 25.62 9.60 8.56
CA VAL A 129 25.07 10.79 9.21
C VAL A 129 23.88 10.40 10.08
N ARG A 130 24.07 10.46 11.40
CA ARG A 130 23.01 10.21 12.40
C ARG A 130 21.74 10.99 12.06
N ALA A 131 20.60 10.32 11.95
CA ALA A 131 19.31 10.89 11.52
C ALA A 131 18.89 12.19 12.26
N ARG A 132 19.31 12.38 13.52
CA ARG A 132 19.10 13.63 14.29
C ARG A 132 19.71 14.88 13.64
N ILE A 133 20.78 14.74 12.85
CA ILE A 133 21.38 15.83 12.08
C ILE A 133 20.44 16.23 10.94
N CYS A 134 19.92 15.25 10.18
CA CYS A 134 18.91 15.46 9.15
C CYS A 134 17.65 16.12 9.73
N GLY A 135 17.20 15.66 10.90
CA GLY A 135 16.10 16.24 11.68
C GLY A 135 16.32 17.67 12.17
N GLY A 136 17.54 18.22 12.07
CA GLY A 136 17.79 19.65 12.29
C GLY A 136 17.19 20.54 11.20
N CYS A 137 17.10 20.04 9.96
CA CYS A 137 16.45 20.70 8.83
C CYS A 137 15.06 20.10 8.52
N HIS A 138 14.90 18.80 8.70
CA HIS A 138 13.73 17.99 8.31
C HIS A 138 13.05 17.38 9.54
N ASN A 139 12.65 18.24 10.48
CA ASN A 139 12.13 17.80 11.78
C ASN A 139 10.89 16.90 11.63
N ASN A 140 9.97 17.22 10.73
CA ASN A 140 8.74 16.47 10.51
C ASN A 140 9.04 15.03 10.05
N GLN A 141 9.96 14.88 9.09
CA GLN A 141 10.38 13.59 8.55
C GLN A 141 11.16 12.78 9.59
N PHE A 142 11.97 13.44 10.42
CA PHE A 142 12.70 12.80 11.52
C PHE A 142 11.75 12.33 12.65
N GLU A 143 10.73 13.12 13.00
CA GLU A 143 9.70 12.75 13.97
C GLU A 143 8.84 11.58 13.47
N ASP A 144 8.46 11.59 12.19
CA ASP A 144 7.81 10.48 11.50
C ASP A 144 8.67 9.20 11.50
N TRP A 145 9.93 9.30 11.09
CA TRP A 145 10.88 8.19 11.01
C TRP A 145 11.18 7.59 12.39
N THR A 146 11.35 8.40 13.44
CA THR A 146 11.69 7.92 14.79
C THR A 146 10.62 6.98 15.36
N GLY A 147 9.36 7.10 14.93
CA GLY A 147 8.27 6.20 15.32
C GLY A 147 8.05 5.00 14.38
N SER A 148 8.83 4.88 13.30
CA SER A 148 8.65 3.85 12.27
C SER A 148 9.27 2.50 12.63
N ALA A 149 8.83 1.44 11.92
CA ALA A 149 9.47 0.13 11.98
C ALA A 149 10.92 0.15 11.44
N MET A 150 11.22 1.05 10.48
CA MET A 150 12.56 1.23 9.90
C MET A 150 13.60 1.65 10.94
N ALA A 151 13.30 2.70 11.72
CA ALA A 151 14.19 3.18 12.79
C ALA A 151 14.40 2.15 13.91
N GLN A 152 13.50 1.17 14.03
CA GLN A 152 13.53 0.11 15.03
C GLN A 152 14.06 -1.22 14.48
N ALA A 153 14.38 -1.31 13.19
CA ALA A 153 14.65 -2.57 12.48
C ALA A 153 15.77 -3.39 13.13
N GLY A 154 16.90 -2.76 13.47
CA GLY A 154 18.06 -3.41 14.09
C GLY A 154 17.88 -3.76 15.57
N THR A 155 16.79 -3.32 16.19
CA THR A 155 16.40 -3.55 17.59
C THR A 155 15.17 -4.46 17.74
N ASN A 156 14.57 -4.91 16.63
CA ASN A 156 13.30 -5.63 16.64
C ASN A 156 13.46 -7.05 17.22
N THR A 157 12.95 -7.27 18.43
CA THR A 157 13.08 -8.54 19.15
C THR A 157 12.49 -9.73 18.38
N TRP A 158 11.44 -9.54 17.57
CA TRP A 158 10.86 -10.61 16.77
C TRP A 158 11.80 -11.10 15.66
N VAL A 159 12.68 -10.22 15.16
CA VAL A 159 13.74 -10.59 14.20
C VAL A 159 14.78 -11.45 14.90
N TYR A 160 15.24 -11.07 16.09
CA TYR A 160 16.15 -11.91 16.90
C TYR A 160 15.53 -13.26 17.27
N ASP A 161 14.24 -13.28 17.64
CA ASP A 161 13.54 -14.52 17.94
C ASP A 161 13.50 -15.49 16.75
N ILE A 162 13.42 -14.98 15.52
CA ILE A 162 13.51 -15.79 14.29
C ILE A 162 14.97 -16.07 13.90
N TYR A 163 15.91 -15.19 14.21
CA TYR A 163 17.32 -15.28 13.81
C TYR A 163 18.13 -16.26 14.67
N ASP A 164 18.24 -16.00 15.98
CA ASP A 164 19.04 -16.77 16.95
C ASP A 164 18.25 -17.18 18.21
N GLY A 165 17.00 -16.73 18.34
CA GLY A 165 16.14 -16.99 19.48
C GLY A 165 16.43 -16.10 20.71
N SER A 166 17.20 -15.02 20.58
CA SER A 166 17.61 -14.14 21.69
C SER A 166 16.69 -12.93 21.96
N GLY A 167 15.59 -12.77 21.24
CA GLY A 167 14.74 -11.57 21.30
C GLY A 167 13.88 -11.46 22.56
N THR A 168 13.25 -12.56 22.96
CA THR A 168 12.31 -12.65 24.08
C THR A 168 12.45 -13.95 24.88
N GLU A 169 11.90 -13.99 26.10
CA GLU A 169 11.84 -15.21 26.91
C GLU A 169 10.84 -16.20 26.27
N GLY A 170 11.37 -17.14 25.48
CA GLY A 170 10.58 -18.09 24.68
C GLY A 170 11.00 -18.13 23.22
N GLY A 171 11.74 -17.14 22.72
CA GLY A 171 12.20 -16.99 21.34
C GLY A 171 12.89 -18.21 20.71
N ASN A 172 13.41 -19.11 21.54
CA ASN A 172 14.01 -20.38 21.12
C ASN A 172 13.00 -21.44 20.64
N GLY A 173 11.68 -21.26 20.75
CA GLY A 173 10.69 -22.20 20.20
C GLY A 173 10.34 -21.91 18.73
N GLY A 174 9.79 -22.91 18.03
CA GLY A 174 9.49 -22.79 16.60
C GLY A 174 10.76 -22.66 15.74
N PHE A 175 10.67 -22.01 14.59
CA PHE A 175 11.81 -21.82 13.68
C PHE A 175 12.84 -20.83 14.24
N VAL A 176 14.13 -21.19 14.25
CA VAL A 176 15.26 -20.28 14.51
C VAL A 176 16.32 -20.48 13.43
N TYR A 177 16.55 -19.48 12.57
CA TYR A 177 17.44 -19.55 11.40
C TYR A 177 18.83 -20.11 11.72
N VAL A 178 19.65 -19.39 12.50
CA VAL A 178 21.06 -19.77 12.73
C VAL A 178 21.20 -21.10 13.50
N ARG A 179 20.14 -21.58 14.17
CA ARG A 179 20.19 -22.76 15.04
C ARG A 179 19.57 -24.02 14.42
N ASP A 180 18.47 -23.85 13.69
CA ASP A 180 17.66 -24.95 13.14
C ASP A 180 17.81 -25.09 11.63
N SER A 181 18.36 -24.08 10.94
CA SER A 181 18.62 -24.16 9.51
C SER A 181 19.75 -25.13 9.18
N VAL A 182 19.63 -25.78 8.03
CA VAL A 182 20.68 -26.66 7.49
C VAL A 182 22.01 -25.93 7.28
N TYR A 183 21.98 -24.63 6.95
CA TYR A 183 23.19 -23.84 6.64
C TYR A 183 23.64 -22.91 7.78
N GLY A 184 22.90 -22.79 8.88
CA GLY A 184 23.23 -21.90 10.02
C GLY A 184 24.59 -22.14 10.71
N HIS A 185 25.35 -23.17 10.29
CA HIS A 185 26.71 -23.46 10.75
C HIS A 185 27.82 -23.02 9.76
N GLU A 186 27.49 -22.78 8.49
CA GLU A 186 28.41 -22.32 7.44
C GLU A 186 28.04 -20.90 6.98
N ASN A 187 26.75 -20.60 6.87
CA ASN A 187 26.16 -19.26 6.76
C ASN A 187 25.36 -18.86 8.02
N PRO A 188 26.03 -18.42 9.10
CA PRO A 188 25.36 -17.87 10.29
C PRO A 188 25.03 -16.37 10.16
N ALA A 189 25.02 -15.78 8.95
CA ALA A 189 25.29 -14.33 8.82
C ALA A 189 24.69 -13.54 7.63
N SER A 190 24.24 -14.14 6.53
CA SER A 190 24.32 -13.45 5.22
C SER A 190 23.06 -12.75 4.67
N GLU A 191 21.96 -12.64 5.41
CA GLU A 191 20.73 -11.99 4.88
C GLU A 191 20.15 -10.93 5.81
N CYS A 192 19.74 -11.31 7.03
CA CYS A 192 18.92 -10.45 7.89
C CYS A 192 19.57 -9.09 8.22
N ALA A 193 20.90 -9.02 8.31
CA ALA A 193 21.64 -7.78 8.55
C ALA A 193 21.62 -6.81 7.35
N ALA A 194 21.53 -7.32 6.12
CA ALA A 194 21.45 -6.52 4.90
C ALA A 194 20.17 -5.67 4.81
N CYS A 195 19.10 -6.10 5.51
CA CYS A 195 17.83 -5.38 5.62
C CYS A 195 17.63 -4.70 7.00
N HIS A 196 18.03 -5.34 8.11
CA HIS A 196 17.72 -4.85 9.47
C HIS A 196 18.85 -4.02 10.13
N GLN A 197 20.11 -4.24 9.78
CA GLN A 197 21.26 -3.44 10.26
C GLN A 197 22.13 -2.88 9.12
N PRO A 198 21.52 -2.28 8.08
CA PRO A 198 22.16 -2.07 6.80
C PRO A 198 23.33 -1.07 6.81
N GLU A 199 23.43 -0.14 7.78
CA GLU A 199 24.64 0.69 7.93
C GLU A 199 25.88 -0.15 8.26
N ALA A 200 25.75 -1.15 9.14
CA ALA A 200 26.85 -2.05 9.50
C ALA A 200 27.21 -2.99 8.34
N TRP A 201 26.19 -3.50 7.64
CA TRP A 201 26.37 -4.30 6.42
C TRP A 201 27.06 -3.50 5.29
N ALA A 202 26.70 -2.24 5.07
CA ALA A 202 27.35 -1.41 4.07
C ALA A 202 28.85 -1.17 4.38
N HIS A 203 29.22 -1.00 5.65
CA HIS A 203 30.62 -0.93 6.07
C HIS A 203 31.38 -2.23 5.77
N LYS A 204 30.76 -3.38 6.07
CA LYS A 204 31.34 -4.70 5.89
C LYS A 204 30.21 -5.70 5.58
N PRO A 205 30.02 -6.07 4.30
CA PRO A 205 29.01 -7.06 3.92
C PRO A 205 29.30 -8.43 4.52
N TYR A 206 28.32 -9.33 4.47
CA TYR A 206 28.42 -10.69 5.01
C TYR A 206 28.75 -10.68 6.51
N GLN A 207 28.10 -9.80 7.27
CA GLN A 207 28.20 -9.75 8.73
C GLN A 207 26.86 -10.10 9.36
N PRO A 208 26.86 -10.90 10.45
CA PRO A 208 25.65 -11.23 11.18
C PRO A 208 25.02 -9.99 11.82
N LEU A 209 23.79 -10.11 12.27
CA LEU A 209 23.22 -9.12 13.21
C LEU A 209 24.13 -9.00 14.44
N ASP A 210 24.37 -7.77 14.89
CA ASP A 210 24.95 -7.51 16.21
C ASP A 210 24.12 -8.24 17.28
N PRO A 211 24.73 -8.92 18.26
CA PRO A 211 23.97 -9.55 19.33
C PRO A 211 23.10 -8.52 20.06
N LEU A 212 21.82 -8.81 20.30
CA LEU A 212 20.86 -7.87 20.91
C LEU A 212 21.32 -7.31 22.28
N ALA A 213 22.13 -8.07 23.02
CA ALA A 213 22.73 -7.65 24.29
C ALA A 213 23.90 -6.65 24.14
N SER A 214 24.38 -6.37 22.92
CA SER A 214 25.57 -5.57 22.63
C SER A 214 25.53 -4.86 21.26
N LEU A 215 24.38 -4.27 20.90
CA LEU A 215 24.19 -3.54 19.64
C LEU A 215 25.20 -2.39 19.43
N SER A 216 25.71 -2.24 18.21
CA SER A 216 26.49 -1.07 17.78
C SER A 216 25.62 0.17 17.57
N THR A 217 26.25 1.34 17.39
CA THR A 217 25.51 2.57 17.05
C THR A 217 24.82 2.48 15.67
N PRO A 218 25.45 1.95 14.60
CA PRO A 218 24.77 1.63 13.35
C PRO A 218 23.52 0.74 13.51
N ALA A 219 23.61 -0.35 14.29
CA ALA A 219 22.46 -1.21 14.55
C ALA A 219 21.31 -0.49 15.26
N LEU A 220 21.62 0.44 16.17
CA LEU A 220 20.66 1.31 16.86
C LEU A 220 20.05 2.40 15.97
N HIS A 221 20.48 2.56 14.71
CA HIS A 221 19.81 3.40 13.72
C HIS A 221 18.79 2.61 12.86
N GLY A 222 18.89 1.28 12.78
CA GLY A 222 18.10 0.46 11.86
C GLY A 222 18.28 0.89 10.40
N VAL A 223 17.17 1.04 9.68
CA VAL A 223 17.16 1.60 8.32
C VAL A 223 17.11 3.14 8.42
N SER A 224 18.26 3.78 8.20
CA SER A 224 18.45 5.21 8.50
C SER A 224 18.24 6.14 7.31
N CYS A 225 18.01 7.43 7.60
CA CYS A 225 17.84 8.47 6.58
C CYS A 225 19.04 8.56 5.62
N ASP A 226 20.26 8.66 6.16
CA ASP A 226 21.47 8.87 5.35
C ASP A 226 21.73 7.66 4.44
N LEU A 227 21.46 6.45 4.92
CA LEU A 227 21.58 5.24 4.12
C LEU A 227 20.63 5.20 2.92
N CYS A 228 19.32 5.39 3.13
CA CYS A 228 18.34 5.37 2.03
C CYS A 228 18.63 6.48 1.01
N HIS A 229 19.13 7.63 1.46
CA HIS A 229 19.57 8.73 0.61
C HIS A 229 21.02 8.57 0.10
N LYS A 230 21.69 7.43 0.32
CA LYS A 230 23.01 7.09 -0.25
C LYS A 230 22.97 6.12 -1.44
N ILE A 231 21.79 5.57 -1.76
CA ILE A 231 21.63 4.57 -2.82
C ILE A 231 21.57 5.25 -4.20
N ALA A 232 22.67 5.10 -4.94
CA ALA A 232 22.93 5.74 -6.24
C ALA A 232 22.32 4.97 -7.43
N TYR A 233 22.18 3.65 -7.29
CA TYR A 233 21.58 2.76 -8.28
C TYR A 233 21.09 1.47 -7.61
N VAL A 234 19.98 0.92 -8.10
CA VAL A 234 19.48 -0.43 -7.80
C VAL A 234 19.49 -1.23 -9.11
N ASP A 235 20.12 -2.40 -9.11
CA ASP A 235 20.08 -3.34 -10.23
C ASP A 235 18.77 -4.13 -10.17
N GLU A 236 17.73 -3.62 -10.83
CA GLU A 236 16.40 -4.25 -10.88
C GLU A 236 16.41 -5.62 -11.61
N SER A 237 17.51 -6.01 -12.28
CA SER A 237 17.68 -7.38 -12.77
C SER A 237 18.06 -8.38 -11.68
N LYS A 238 18.44 -7.89 -10.49
CA LYS A 238 18.83 -8.65 -9.30
C LYS A 238 17.84 -8.49 -8.15
N ALA A 239 16.56 -8.31 -8.46
CA ALA A 239 15.53 -8.00 -7.47
C ALA A 239 15.45 -9.00 -6.29
N ASN A 240 15.82 -10.27 -6.48
CA ASN A 240 15.83 -11.31 -5.44
C ASN A 240 17.03 -11.27 -4.47
N TYR A 241 18.08 -10.49 -4.76
CA TYR A 241 19.29 -10.46 -3.95
C TYR A 241 19.04 -9.68 -2.64
N PRO A 242 19.23 -10.29 -1.45
CA PRO A 242 18.70 -9.78 -0.19
C PRO A 242 19.38 -8.49 0.29
N GLY A 243 18.59 -7.44 0.48
CA GLY A 243 19.05 -6.19 1.09
C GLY A 243 20.08 -5.46 0.25
N LEU A 244 21.03 -4.80 0.92
CA LEU A 244 22.19 -4.18 0.30
C LEU A 244 23.26 -5.21 -0.14
N TYR A 245 22.86 -6.25 -0.88
CA TYR A 245 23.80 -7.26 -1.36
C TYR A 245 24.86 -6.62 -2.28
N PRO A 246 26.16 -6.96 -2.14
CA PRO A 246 27.22 -6.38 -2.95
C PRO A 246 27.00 -6.55 -4.46
N GLY A 247 26.66 -5.45 -5.14
CA GLY A 247 26.41 -5.44 -6.58
C GLY A 247 24.99 -5.79 -7.01
N SER A 248 24.01 -5.86 -6.10
CA SER A 248 22.60 -5.54 -6.42
C SER A 248 22.30 -4.05 -6.19
N VAL A 249 22.98 -3.44 -5.21
CA VAL A 249 22.84 -2.00 -4.89
C VAL A 249 24.19 -1.29 -4.98
N THR A 250 24.19 -0.09 -5.57
CA THR A 250 25.35 0.83 -5.57
C THR A 250 25.12 1.96 -4.57
N LEU A 251 26.05 2.11 -3.63
CA LEU A 251 26.12 3.25 -2.72
C LEU A 251 27.12 4.29 -3.27
N THR A 252 26.94 5.55 -2.88
CA THR A 252 28.00 6.57 -3.01
C THR A 252 28.35 7.10 -1.64
N ARG A 253 29.53 6.75 -1.13
CA ARG A 253 30.01 7.10 0.22
C ARG A 253 31.28 7.95 0.09
N PRO A 254 31.18 9.28 -0.04
CA PRO A 254 32.33 10.12 -0.36
C PRO A 254 33.29 10.23 0.83
N ALA A 255 34.59 10.21 0.55
CA ALA A 255 35.63 10.42 1.56
C ALA A 255 35.75 11.88 2.02
N GLU A 256 35.40 12.85 1.16
CA GLU A 256 35.42 14.28 1.48
C GLU A 256 34.04 14.86 1.83
N ALA A 257 34.02 15.87 2.71
CA ALA A 257 32.79 16.59 3.07
C ALA A 257 32.22 17.44 1.90
N SER A 258 33.10 18.03 1.11
CA SER A 258 32.83 18.74 -0.16
C SER A 258 32.02 17.90 -1.17
N SER A 259 32.16 16.58 -1.10
CA SER A 259 31.56 15.63 -2.04
C SER A 259 30.27 15.00 -1.52
N GLN A 260 29.78 15.36 -0.32
CA GLN A 260 28.60 14.73 0.27
C GLN A 260 27.37 14.81 -0.64
N VAL A 261 26.81 13.66 -0.99
CA VAL A 261 25.61 13.52 -1.81
C VAL A 261 24.42 13.06 -0.96
N GLN A 262 23.22 13.47 -1.34
CA GLN A 262 21.96 12.85 -0.92
C GLN A 262 21.04 12.66 -2.15
N TYR A 263 20.64 11.42 -2.39
CA TYR A 263 19.77 10.99 -3.49
C TYR A 263 18.30 11.19 -3.14
N GLY A 264 17.53 11.82 -4.02
CA GLY A 264 16.14 12.19 -3.76
C GLY A 264 15.29 12.43 -5.01
N GLY A 265 14.02 12.77 -4.78
CA GLY A 265 13.17 13.35 -5.81
C GLY A 265 13.64 14.76 -6.21
N LEU A 266 13.35 15.17 -7.45
CA LEU A 266 13.72 16.50 -7.91
C LEU A 266 12.79 17.58 -7.33
N GLY A 267 13.37 18.55 -6.63
CA GLY A 267 12.68 19.74 -6.11
C GLY A 267 12.62 19.85 -4.58
N ASP A 268 13.14 18.85 -3.86
CA ASP A 268 13.04 18.74 -2.39
C ASP A 268 14.24 19.38 -1.64
N THR A 269 14.96 20.29 -2.32
CA THR A 269 16.36 20.57 -1.98
C THR A 269 16.63 22.08 -1.99
N GLU A 270 17.43 22.56 -1.05
CA GLU A 270 17.84 23.96 -0.95
C GLU A 270 19.21 24.17 -1.62
N PHE A 271 19.38 25.30 -2.31
CA PHE A 271 20.54 25.60 -3.17
C PHE A 271 21.21 26.92 -2.76
N GLY A 272 21.22 27.19 -1.45
CA GLY A 272 21.76 28.40 -0.83
C GLY A 272 22.16 28.22 0.63
N LEU A 273 22.26 26.98 1.09
CA LEU A 273 22.99 26.59 2.29
C LEU A 273 24.38 26.12 1.84
N ASP A 274 25.40 26.26 2.70
CA ASP A 274 26.81 26.00 2.38
C ASP A 274 27.00 24.68 1.61
N ASP A 275 27.55 24.77 0.39
CA ASP A 275 27.63 23.69 -0.61
C ASP A 275 28.40 22.45 -0.10
N ASN A 276 29.09 22.58 1.03
CA ASN A 276 29.92 21.54 1.66
C ASN A 276 29.19 20.73 2.76
N ILE A 277 27.87 20.93 2.96
CA ILE A 277 27.09 20.20 3.98
C ILE A 277 26.49 18.91 3.41
N MET A 278 25.56 19.03 2.45
CA MET A 278 24.92 17.91 1.74
C MET A 278 24.43 18.41 0.38
N ARG A 279 24.96 17.84 -0.72
CA ARG A 279 24.60 18.22 -2.09
C ARG A 279 23.53 17.28 -2.65
N PRO A 280 22.47 17.79 -3.28
CA PRO A 280 21.37 16.95 -3.77
C PRO A 280 21.69 16.27 -5.11
N SER A 281 21.18 15.04 -5.30
CA SER A 281 21.13 14.36 -6.60
C SER A 281 19.73 13.78 -6.87
N TYR A 282 19.33 13.74 -8.14
CA TYR A 282 18.10 13.10 -8.57
C TYR A 282 18.27 11.57 -8.70
N GLN A 283 17.37 10.82 -8.06
CA GLN A 283 17.31 9.36 -8.11
C GLN A 283 15.88 8.92 -8.48
N PRO A 284 15.60 8.51 -9.74
CA PRO A 284 14.28 8.02 -10.14
C PRO A 284 13.86 6.71 -9.44
N GLN A 285 14.82 5.87 -9.05
CA GLN A 285 14.56 4.57 -8.41
C GLN A 285 14.13 4.68 -6.95
N LEU A 286 14.14 5.88 -6.35
CA LEU A 286 13.60 6.18 -5.01
C LEU A 286 12.06 6.23 -5.05
N THR A 287 11.46 5.13 -5.51
CA THR A 287 10.03 4.91 -5.69
C THR A 287 9.66 3.48 -5.29
N ALA A 288 9.52 2.54 -6.23
CA ALA A 288 9.26 1.13 -5.93
C ALA A 288 10.53 0.29 -5.82
N ALA A 289 11.50 0.48 -6.74
CA ALA A 289 12.75 -0.26 -6.78
C ALA A 289 13.54 -0.19 -5.46
N MET A 290 13.60 0.99 -4.82
CA MET A 290 14.23 1.16 -3.51
C MET A 290 13.56 0.36 -2.39
N CYS A 291 12.23 0.18 -2.46
CA CYS A 291 11.52 -0.67 -1.49
C CYS A 291 11.79 -2.15 -1.76
N GLY A 292 11.92 -2.54 -3.03
CA GLY A 292 12.30 -3.89 -3.44
C GLY A 292 13.59 -4.38 -2.77
N VAL A 293 14.61 -3.50 -2.63
CA VAL A 293 15.88 -3.82 -1.94
C VAL A 293 15.70 -4.58 -0.62
N CYS A 294 14.69 -4.24 0.20
CA CYS A 294 14.45 -4.89 1.50
C CYS A 294 13.10 -5.63 1.61
N HIS A 295 12.32 -5.67 0.53
CA HIS A 295 11.00 -6.33 0.46
C HIS A 295 10.86 -7.26 -0.75
N GLN A 296 11.99 -7.63 -1.33
CA GLN A 296 12.16 -8.68 -2.31
C GLN A 296 13.45 -9.43 -1.98
N ASP A 297 13.31 -10.68 -1.57
CA ASP A 297 14.43 -11.55 -1.21
C ASP A 297 14.07 -13.02 -1.51
N MET A 298 15.08 -13.82 -1.82
CA MET A 298 15.01 -15.26 -2.03
C MET A 298 16.04 -15.91 -1.11
N ASN A 299 15.80 -17.13 -0.62
CA ASN A 299 16.88 -17.88 0.02
C ASN A 299 17.87 -18.39 -1.03
N ASP A 300 19.15 -18.38 -0.71
CA ASP A 300 20.18 -19.12 -1.43
C ASP A 300 20.15 -20.60 -0.97
N PRO A 301 19.76 -21.56 -1.82
CA PRO A 301 19.56 -22.94 -1.39
C PRO A 301 20.84 -23.81 -1.47
N ASP A 302 21.94 -23.33 -2.07
CA ASP A 302 23.22 -24.06 -2.17
C ASP A 302 24.48 -23.26 -1.72
N GLU A 303 24.29 -21.98 -1.38
CA GLU A 303 25.24 -21.04 -0.76
C GLU A 303 26.41 -20.59 -1.69
N ASP A 304 26.18 -20.55 -3.01
CA ASP A 304 27.13 -20.01 -4.01
C ASP A 304 27.03 -18.48 -4.22
N GLY A 305 25.88 -17.88 -3.91
CA GLY A 305 25.62 -16.44 -4.00
C GLY A 305 24.77 -15.97 -5.19
N ASP A 306 24.27 -16.84 -6.07
CA ASP A 306 23.36 -16.46 -7.17
C ASP A 306 21.86 -16.68 -6.84
N PHE A 307 21.20 -15.60 -6.41
CA PHE A 307 19.76 -15.55 -6.08
C PHE A 307 18.82 -15.59 -7.32
N ALA A 308 19.23 -16.35 -8.34
CA ALA A 308 18.54 -16.55 -9.61
C ALA A 308 18.15 -18.02 -9.89
N ASP A 309 18.43 -18.93 -8.97
CA ASP A 309 18.16 -20.37 -9.07
C ASP A 309 16.68 -20.73 -9.28
N GLU A 310 16.42 -21.83 -10.00
CA GLU A 310 15.06 -22.39 -10.17
C GLU A 310 14.55 -23.08 -8.88
N GLU A 311 15.46 -23.54 -8.03
CA GLU A 311 15.20 -24.16 -6.72
C GLU A 311 14.94 -23.15 -5.59
N GLY A 312 15.34 -21.87 -5.76
CA GLY A 312 15.25 -20.83 -4.74
C GLY A 312 13.82 -20.40 -4.40
N VAL A 313 13.54 -20.15 -3.12
CA VAL A 313 12.22 -19.76 -2.63
C VAL A 313 12.21 -18.32 -2.15
N ILE A 314 11.49 -17.49 -2.90
CA ILE A 314 11.24 -16.09 -2.52
C ILE A 314 10.63 -16.05 -1.11
N SER A 315 11.19 -15.22 -0.23
CA SER A 315 10.74 -14.94 1.13
C SER A 315 9.65 -13.88 1.10
N GLU A 316 10.01 -12.59 0.97
CA GLU A 316 9.09 -11.49 0.68
C GLU A 316 8.98 -11.31 -0.85
N PRO A 317 7.81 -11.51 -1.48
CA PRO A 317 7.60 -11.36 -2.93
C PRO A 317 7.10 -9.97 -3.38
N THR A 318 7.12 -8.99 -2.48
CA THR A 318 6.35 -7.73 -2.56
C THR A 318 6.58 -6.94 -3.84
N TYR A 319 7.84 -6.76 -4.26
CA TYR A 319 8.16 -5.94 -5.43
C TYR A 319 7.81 -6.66 -6.74
N LEU A 320 8.06 -7.98 -6.85
CA LEU A 320 7.69 -8.72 -8.06
C LEU A 320 6.17 -8.89 -8.20
N GLU A 321 5.43 -9.00 -7.10
CA GLU A 321 3.95 -8.98 -7.13
C GLU A 321 3.41 -7.61 -7.53
N TRP A 322 3.97 -6.53 -6.97
CA TRP A 322 3.66 -5.16 -7.40
C TRP A 322 3.94 -4.95 -8.89
N LEU A 323 5.11 -5.37 -9.37
CA LEU A 323 5.55 -5.24 -10.76
C LEU A 323 4.68 -6.05 -11.74
N ALA A 324 4.15 -7.20 -11.31
CA ALA A 324 3.21 -8.01 -12.07
C ALA A 324 1.77 -7.44 -12.10
N SER A 325 1.47 -6.43 -11.30
CA SER A 325 0.13 -5.84 -11.17
C SER A 325 -0.08 -4.60 -12.05
N PRO A 326 -1.33 -4.17 -12.28
CA PRO A 326 -1.63 -2.87 -12.87
C PRO A 326 -1.20 -1.64 -12.06
N TYR A 327 -0.62 -1.79 -10.86
CA TYR A 327 0.02 -0.71 -10.12
C TYR A 327 1.50 -0.54 -10.52
N GLY A 328 2.14 -1.61 -11.02
CA GLY A 328 3.54 -1.62 -11.48
C GLY A 328 3.75 -1.16 -12.91
N ASP A 329 2.74 -1.33 -13.79
CA ASP A 329 2.77 -0.90 -15.19
C ASP A 329 2.66 0.64 -15.34
N PRO A 330 3.68 1.36 -15.83
CA PRO A 330 3.63 2.82 -15.99
C PRO A 330 2.61 3.33 -17.03
N GLU A 331 2.12 2.49 -17.94
CA GLU A 331 1.08 2.83 -18.92
C GLU A 331 -0.34 2.60 -18.37
N SER A 332 -0.45 1.99 -17.18
CA SER A 332 -1.72 1.70 -16.52
C SER A 332 -2.36 2.97 -15.91
N PRO A 333 -3.69 3.17 -16.04
CA PRO A 333 -4.40 4.23 -15.31
C PRO A 333 -4.46 3.99 -13.78
N LEU A 334 -3.96 2.84 -13.30
CA LEU A 334 -3.81 2.51 -11.88
C LEU A 334 -2.35 2.58 -11.39
N TYR A 335 -1.41 3.03 -12.22
CA TYR A 335 0.01 3.11 -11.85
C TYR A 335 0.22 3.88 -10.54
N THR A 336 0.92 3.26 -9.59
CA THR A 336 1.09 3.78 -8.22
C THR A 336 2.23 3.05 -7.55
N THR A 337 3.20 3.80 -7.01
CA THR A 337 4.44 3.24 -6.47
C THR A 337 4.34 2.95 -4.96
N CYS A 338 5.29 2.18 -4.41
CA CYS A 338 5.35 1.88 -2.97
C CYS A 338 5.32 3.17 -2.10
N VAL A 339 6.00 4.24 -2.53
CA VAL A 339 6.01 5.54 -1.82
C VAL A 339 4.71 6.34 -1.98
N ASP A 340 3.84 6.00 -2.93
CA ASP A 340 2.51 6.61 -3.03
C ASP A 340 1.57 6.08 -1.94
N CYS A 341 1.57 4.76 -1.71
CA CYS A 341 0.73 4.11 -0.70
C CYS A 341 1.30 4.15 0.72
N HIS A 342 2.60 3.90 0.91
CA HIS A 342 3.22 3.74 2.24
C HIS A 342 3.92 4.99 2.77
N MET A 343 4.24 5.96 1.89
CA MET A 343 4.70 7.30 2.28
C MET A 343 3.67 8.38 1.92
N PRO A 344 2.38 8.24 2.33
CA PRO A 344 1.31 9.14 1.89
C PRO A 344 1.58 10.59 2.29
N PRO A 345 0.93 11.58 1.64
CA PRO A 345 1.18 12.98 1.94
C PRO A 345 0.91 13.34 3.40
N SER A 346 1.91 13.95 4.03
CA SER A 346 1.90 14.39 5.44
C SER A 346 0.98 15.58 5.72
N GLY A 347 0.47 16.25 4.68
CA GLY A 347 -0.30 17.49 4.81
C GLY A 347 0.51 18.74 5.14
N ALA A 348 1.82 18.62 5.38
CA ALA A 348 2.71 19.76 5.57
C ALA A 348 2.90 20.55 4.24
N ASP A 349 3.01 21.87 4.33
CA ASP A 349 3.25 22.78 3.19
C ASP A 349 4.75 23.13 3.01
N THR A 350 5.62 22.70 3.93
CA THR A 350 7.08 22.83 3.88
C THR A 350 7.78 21.53 4.27
N ILE A 351 8.92 21.25 3.65
CA ILE A 351 9.82 20.12 3.95
C ILE A 351 10.67 20.33 5.22
N GLY A 352 10.42 21.41 5.97
CA GLY A 352 11.10 21.77 7.22
C GLY A 352 11.59 23.22 7.27
N GLY A 353 12.74 23.44 7.91
CA GLY A 353 13.40 24.74 8.05
C GLY A 353 14.62 24.70 8.98
N TRP A 354 15.37 25.80 9.07
CA TRP A 354 16.63 25.89 9.81
C TRP A 354 16.80 27.26 10.49
N TYR A 355 16.89 27.31 11.83
CA TYR A 355 17.13 28.54 12.61
C TYR A 355 16.29 29.78 12.21
N GLY A 356 14.99 29.57 11.92
CA GLY A 356 14.07 30.63 11.51
C GLY A 356 14.00 30.89 10.00
N TYR A 357 14.88 30.28 9.20
CA TYR A 357 14.64 30.07 7.78
C TYR A 357 13.58 28.97 7.59
N ARG A 358 12.61 29.20 6.71
CA ARG A 358 11.60 28.22 6.31
C ARG A 358 11.85 27.87 4.85
N PHE A 359 11.87 26.58 4.51
CA PHE A 359 12.00 26.16 3.11
C PHE A 359 10.77 26.61 2.28
N PRO A 360 10.89 26.66 0.94
CA PRO A 360 9.81 27.13 0.07
C PRO A 360 8.51 26.34 0.25
N VAL A 361 7.40 27.08 0.32
CA VAL A 361 6.04 26.54 0.36
C VAL A 361 5.73 25.80 -0.94
N ARG A 362 5.04 24.67 -0.81
CA ARG A 362 4.64 23.79 -1.92
C ARG A 362 3.25 23.19 -1.69
N ASP A 363 2.74 22.53 -2.71
CA ASP A 363 1.55 21.67 -2.59
C ASP A 363 1.79 20.58 -1.52
N SER A 364 0.95 20.54 -0.49
CA SER A 364 1.10 19.61 0.63
C SER A 364 0.87 18.14 0.25
N LEU A 365 0.27 17.88 -0.91
CA LEU A 365 0.20 16.54 -1.51
C LEU A 365 1.56 16.02 -2.00
N THR A 366 2.62 16.85 -2.01
CA THR A 366 3.97 16.45 -2.44
C THR A 366 4.89 16.05 -1.29
N ILE A 367 4.57 16.37 -0.03
CA ILE A 367 5.45 16.11 1.11
C ILE A 367 5.10 14.77 1.75
N ARG A 368 5.87 13.74 1.41
CA ARG A 368 5.69 12.35 1.82
C ARG A 368 5.97 12.13 3.32
N SER A 369 5.08 11.43 4.02
CA SER A 369 5.30 10.98 5.41
C SER A 369 6.39 9.91 5.49
N HIS A 370 7.20 9.94 6.53
CA HIS A 370 8.31 8.99 6.73
C HIS A 370 8.02 7.92 7.80
N ARG A 371 6.74 7.74 8.15
CA ARG A 371 6.28 6.69 9.09
C ARG A 371 6.38 5.29 8.50
N ILE A 372 6.26 5.20 7.17
CA ILE A 372 6.28 3.97 6.34
C ILE A 372 5.44 2.87 6.98
N GLU A 373 4.13 3.09 6.93
CA GLU A 373 3.15 2.26 7.63
C GLU A 373 2.81 1.00 6.82
N GLY A 374 3.08 -0.17 7.42
CA GLY A 374 2.59 -1.48 6.99
C GLY A 374 1.38 -1.92 7.81
N THR A 375 1.51 -2.99 8.61
CA THR A 375 0.42 -3.59 9.41
C THR A 375 -0.05 -2.67 10.55
N THR A 376 -0.85 -1.66 10.24
CA THR A 376 -1.59 -0.83 11.21
C THR A 376 -3.09 -1.00 10.99
N ALA A 377 -3.92 -0.59 11.95
CA ALA A 377 -5.37 -0.61 11.78
C ALA A 377 -5.82 0.13 10.50
N ARG A 378 -5.11 1.20 10.11
CA ARG A 378 -5.40 1.98 8.90
C ARG A 378 -5.16 1.20 7.60
N TYR A 379 -4.22 0.27 7.53
CA TYR A 379 -4.03 -0.55 6.33
C TYR A 379 -4.83 -1.85 6.41
N LEU A 380 -4.93 -2.47 7.59
CA LEU A 380 -5.69 -3.71 7.77
C LEU A 380 -7.21 -3.51 7.56
N GLU A 381 -7.80 -2.39 8.00
CA GLU A 381 -9.20 -2.01 7.74
C GLU A 381 -9.46 -1.53 6.28
N ASN A 382 -8.42 -1.39 5.44
CA ASN A 382 -8.58 -0.84 4.08
C ASN A 382 -7.89 -1.67 2.98
N ALA A 383 -7.26 -2.81 3.27
CA ALA A 383 -6.52 -3.59 2.27
C ALA A 383 -7.43 -4.45 1.39
N LEU A 384 -8.55 -4.93 1.94
CA LEU A 384 -9.45 -5.91 1.33
C LEU A 384 -10.91 -5.58 1.64
N THR A 385 -11.80 -5.69 0.66
CA THR A 385 -13.26 -5.65 0.88
C THR A 385 -13.80 -7.06 1.12
N LEU A 386 -14.60 -7.27 2.17
CA LEU A 386 -15.41 -8.48 2.38
C LEU A 386 -16.88 -8.25 2.02
N GLN A 387 -17.44 -9.12 1.19
CA GLN A 387 -18.87 -9.15 0.83
C GLN A 387 -19.47 -10.50 1.24
N MET A 388 -20.72 -10.49 1.71
CA MET A 388 -21.43 -11.70 2.14
C MET A 388 -22.90 -11.65 1.71
N GLU A 389 -23.36 -12.68 0.99
CA GLU A 389 -24.78 -12.90 0.70
C GLU A 389 -25.30 -14.13 1.43
N SER A 390 -26.36 -13.96 2.23
CA SER A 390 -26.99 -15.05 3.00
C SER A 390 -28.44 -15.25 2.58
N ARG A 391 -28.81 -16.52 2.34
CA ARG A 391 -30.16 -16.94 1.90
C ARG A 391 -30.59 -18.23 2.59
N ILE A 392 -31.91 -18.46 2.66
CA ILE A 392 -32.48 -19.67 3.25
C ILE A 392 -33.36 -20.38 2.21
N GLY A 393 -33.16 -21.69 2.07
CA GLY A 393 -33.92 -22.57 1.18
C GLY A 393 -33.70 -24.04 1.59
N ASP A 394 -34.64 -24.93 1.28
CA ASP A 394 -34.50 -26.39 1.50
C ASP A 394 -34.02 -26.83 2.90
N ARG A 395 -34.41 -26.08 3.94
CA ARG A 395 -33.95 -26.22 5.34
C ARG A 395 -32.43 -26.04 5.54
N GLN A 396 -31.79 -25.25 4.68
CA GLN A 396 -30.39 -24.86 4.80
C GLN A 396 -30.28 -23.33 4.81
N LEU A 397 -29.32 -22.84 5.57
CA LEU A 397 -28.73 -21.52 5.36
C LEU A 397 -27.60 -21.69 4.36
N HIS A 398 -27.63 -20.92 3.28
CA HIS A 398 -26.48 -20.77 2.39
C HIS A 398 -25.87 -19.39 2.61
N VAL A 399 -24.55 -19.35 2.72
CA VAL A 399 -23.74 -18.13 2.84
C VAL A 399 -22.71 -18.18 1.73
N ASP A 400 -22.75 -17.22 0.80
CA ASP A 400 -21.68 -17.01 -0.16
C ASP A 400 -20.87 -15.79 0.29
N ILE A 401 -19.56 -15.89 0.21
CA ILE A 401 -18.60 -14.88 0.64
C ILE A 401 -17.67 -14.57 -0.52
N ARG A 402 -17.33 -13.29 -0.65
CA ARG A 402 -16.43 -12.78 -1.67
C ARG A 402 -15.46 -11.80 -1.02
N ILE A 403 -14.17 -12.11 -1.05
CA ILE A 403 -13.12 -11.22 -0.53
C ILE A 403 -12.36 -10.67 -1.73
N ILE A 404 -12.19 -9.36 -1.78
CA ILE A 404 -11.62 -8.63 -2.92
C ILE A 404 -10.37 -7.91 -2.44
N ASN A 405 -9.26 -8.06 -3.16
CA ASN A 405 -8.10 -7.20 -2.99
C ASN A 405 -8.24 -5.98 -3.90
N ASP A 406 -9.04 -5.00 -3.50
CA ASP A 406 -9.33 -3.80 -4.30
C ASP A 406 -8.46 -2.58 -3.94
N GLN A 407 -7.47 -2.72 -3.04
CA GLN A 407 -6.63 -1.59 -2.58
C GLN A 407 -5.11 -1.87 -2.50
N ALA A 408 -4.64 -3.11 -2.65
CA ALA A 408 -3.20 -3.41 -2.68
C ALA A 408 -2.70 -3.81 -4.07
N GLY A 409 -1.52 -3.30 -4.45
CA GLY A 409 -0.82 -3.67 -5.68
C GLY A 409 -0.04 -4.98 -5.59
N HIS A 410 0.10 -5.56 -4.40
CA HIS A 410 0.72 -6.86 -4.13
C HIS A 410 -0.35 -7.82 -3.56
N HIS A 411 0.00 -9.09 -3.25
CA HIS A 411 -0.96 -10.02 -2.66
C HIS A 411 -1.28 -9.64 -1.20
N VAL A 412 -2.30 -10.26 -0.59
CA VAL A 412 -2.59 -10.06 0.84
C VAL A 412 -2.84 -11.39 1.55
N PRO A 413 -2.23 -11.64 2.72
CA PRO A 413 -1.21 -10.80 3.40
C PRO A 413 0.18 -11.02 2.80
N ASP A 414 1.06 -10.02 2.87
CA ASP A 414 2.37 -10.08 2.23
C ASP A 414 3.55 -9.87 3.19
N GLY A 415 4.77 -9.98 2.64
CA GLY A 415 6.02 -10.10 3.38
C GLY A 415 6.31 -11.54 3.80
N VAL A 416 7.23 -11.71 4.74
CA VAL A 416 7.81 -12.99 5.15
C VAL A 416 6.74 -14.07 5.41
N THR A 417 6.99 -15.27 4.89
CA THR A 417 6.03 -16.39 4.67
C THR A 417 5.32 -16.98 5.90
N VAL A 418 5.45 -16.34 7.06
CA VAL A 418 4.64 -16.63 8.27
C VAL A 418 3.36 -15.79 8.36
N ARG A 419 3.20 -14.74 7.54
CA ARG A 419 1.97 -13.92 7.52
C ARG A 419 0.78 -14.74 7.02
N ASN A 420 -0.37 -14.59 7.66
CA ASN A 420 -1.59 -15.29 7.27
C ASN A 420 -2.86 -14.49 7.62
N MET A 421 -3.96 -14.80 6.94
CA MET A 421 -5.30 -14.34 7.29
C MET A 421 -6.23 -15.53 7.54
N VAL A 422 -7.22 -15.37 8.40
CA VAL A 422 -8.32 -16.32 8.57
C VAL A 422 -9.63 -15.65 8.19
N LEU A 423 -10.33 -16.20 7.19
CA LEU A 423 -11.77 -16.02 7.06
C LEU A 423 -12.45 -16.97 8.04
N LEU A 424 -13.30 -16.45 8.92
CA LEU A 424 -14.09 -17.24 9.88
C LEU A 424 -15.59 -16.96 9.66
N VAL A 425 -16.40 -18.02 9.56
CA VAL A 425 -17.83 -17.94 9.21
C VAL A 425 -18.71 -18.54 10.32
N GLU A 426 -19.22 -17.67 11.18
CA GLU A 426 -19.96 -18.01 12.39
C GLU A 426 -21.48 -17.95 12.15
N ALA A 427 -22.11 -19.08 11.84
CA ALA A 427 -23.57 -19.20 11.80
C ALA A 427 -24.11 -19.77 13.13
N LYS A 428 -25.01 -19.06 13.82
CA LYS A 428 -25.56 -19.46 15.13
C LYS A 428 -27.07 -19.21 15.28
N GLY A 429 -27.74 -20.04 16.08
CA GLY A 429 -29.17 -19.91 16.37
C GLY A 429 -29.47 -18.71 17.27
N ARG A 430 -30.25 -17.76 16.77
CA ARG A 430 -30.50 -16.43 17.39
C ARG A 430 -31.12 -16.48 18.79
N ARG A 431 -31.79 -17.59 19.15
CA ARG A 431 -32.43 -17.78 20.47
C ARG A 431 -31.56 -18.53 21.50
N ASN A 432 -30.58 -19.32 21.06
CA ASN A 432 -29.82 -20.23 21.93
C ASN A 432 -28.29 -20.06 21.82
N GLY A 433 -27.82 -19.20 20.92
CA GLY A 433 -26.40 -18.94 20.66
C GLY A 433 -25.62 -20.13 20.11
N GLN A 434 -26.29 -21.26 19.82
CA GLN A 434 -25.61 -22.49 19.42
C GLN A 434 -25.16 -22.41 17.96
N PRO A 435 -23.91 -22.79 17.63
CA PRO A 435 -23.47 -22.91 16.24
C PRO A 435 -24.37 -23.85 15.43
N LEU A 436 -24.62 -23.52 14.17
CA LEU A 436 -25.25 -24.43 13.21
C LEU A 436 -24.23 -25.46 12.72
N THR A 437 -24.68 -26.66 12.37
CA THR A 437 -23.81 -27.67 11.76
C THR A 437 -23.55 -27.32 10.30
N GLN A 438 -22.28 -27.17 9.93
CA GLN A 438 -21.88 -27.01 8.53
C GLN A 438 -22.13 -28.32 7.76
N LEU A 439 -22.83 -28.21 6.62
CA LEU A 439 -23.13 -29.29 5.68
C LEU A 439 -22.21 -29.24 4.44
N ARG A 440 -21.70 -28.05 4.09
CA ARG A 440 -20.77 -27.83 2.98
C ARG A 440 -19.96 -26.55 3.18
N GLY A 441 -18.80 -26.49 2.55
CA GLY A 441 -17.92 -25.33 2.46
C GLY A 441 -16.49 -25.74 2.84
N PRO A 442 -15.52 -24.82 2.72
CA PRO A 442 -14.20 -25.01 3.28
C PRO A 442 -14.26 -24.92 4.82
N VAL A 443 -13.16 -25.35 5.44
CA VAL A 443 -12.85 -25.12 6.85
C VAL A 443 -11.45 -24.53 6.96
N VAL A 444 -11.18 -23.79 8.04
CA VAL A 444 -9.85 -23.25 8.33
C VAL A 444 -8.86 -24.41 8.53
N ASP A 445 -7.70 -24.31 7.90
CA ASP A 445 -6.60 -25.27 8.00
C ASP A 445 -6.01 -25.38 9.43
N ASP A 446 -5.34 -26.49 9.74
CA ASP A 446 -4.71 -26.75 11.04
C ASP A 446 -3.69 -25.65 11.44
N LEU A 447 -3.04 -24.97 10.48
CA LEU A 447 -2.14 -23.84 10.73
C LEU A 447 -2.88 -22.58 11.24
N GLY A 448 -4.21 -22.51 11.09
CA GLY A 448 -5.09 -21.56 11.75
C GLY A 448 -5.21 -21.77 13.28
N GLY A 449 -4.65 -22.88 13.78
CA GLY A 449 -4.50 -23.21 15.19
C GLY A 449 -5.50 -24.26 15.66
N VAL A 450 -5.00 -25.41 16.09
CA VAL A 450 -5.78 -26.49 16.73
C VAL A 450 -5.80 -26.27 18.24
N GLY A 451 -6.98 -26.03 18.83
CA GLY A 451 -7.12 -25.66 20.25
C GLY A 451 -8.52 -25.18 20.60
N ASP A 452 -8.64 -24.21 21.51
CA ASP A 452 -9.92 -23.57 21.89
C ASP A 452 -10.23 -22.35 20.99
N PRO A 453 -11.35 -22.35 20.22
CA PRO A 453 -11.80 -21.18 19.46
C PRO A 453 -11.98 -19.92 20.31
N ALA A 454 -12.32 -20.06 21.60
CA ALA A 454 -12.45 -18.91 22.50
C ALA A 454 -11.10 -18.24 22.79
N GLN A 455 -9.97 -18.86 22.46
CA GLN A 455 -8.61 -18.30 22.51
C GLN A 455 -8.02 -18.08 21.09
N GLY A 456 -8.85 -18.12 20.04
CA GLY A 456 -8.42 -17.84 18.66
C GLY A 456 -7.85 -19.04 17.90
N TYR A 457 -8.02 -20.27 18.39
CA TYR A 457 -7.62 -21.48 17.64
C TYR A 457 -8.78 -21.88 16.72
N PHE A 458 -8.65 -21.60 15.42
CA PHE A 458 -9.78 -21.65 14.48
C PHE A 458 -9.80 -22.87 13.55
N ALA A 459 -8.82 -23.78 13.64
CA ALA A 459 -8.74 -24.96 12.77
C ALA A 459 -10.02 -25.82 12.81
N GLY A 460 -10.45 -26.29 11.63
CA GLY A 460 -11.65 -27.11 11.48
C GLY A 460 -12.98 -26.36 11.61
N LEU A 461 -12.98 -25.05 11.90
CA LEU A 461 -14.18 -24.21 11.86
C LEU A 461 -14.52 -23.79 10.42
N PRO A 462 -15.79 -23.43 10.12
CA PRO A 462 -16.17 -22.95 8.79
C PRO A 462 -15.38 -21.68 8.44
N GLY A 463 -14.62 -21.72 7.35
CA GLY A 463 -13.72 -20.64 6.98
C GLY A 463 -12.61 -21.06 6.02
N ILE A 464 -11.60 -20.20 5.86
CA ILE A 464 -10.39 -20.42 5.05
C ILE A 464 -9.18 -19.82 5.79
N LEU A 465 -8.03 -20.49 5.71
CA LEU A 465 -6.72 -19.88 6.00
C LEU A 465 -6.09 -19.41 4.68
N PHE A 466 -5.73 -18.13 4.59
CA PHE A 466 -5.00 -17.56 3.45
C PHE A 466 -3.54 -17.31 3.83
N ALA A 467 -2.60 -17.95 3.13
CA ALA A 467 -1.17 -17.85 3.38
C ALA A 467 -0.34 -18.39 2.18
N LYS A 468 0.97 -18.21 2.28
CA LYS A 468 1.99 -18.90 1.48
C LYS A 468 2.75 -19.82 2.43
N VAL A 469 2.75 -21.13 2.15
CA VAL A 469 3.36 -22.15 3.01
C VAL A 469 4.46 -22.87 2.24
N ASN A 470 5.67 -22.83 2.78
CA ASN A 470 6.85 -23.46 2.17
C ASN A 470 7.05 -24.90 2.68
N HIS A 471 7.78 -25.73 1.92
CA HIS A 471 8.21 -27.07 2.33
C HIS A 471 9.73 -27.27 2.27
N ASP A 472 10.24 -28.20 3.08
CA ASP A 472 11.62 -28.66 3.07
C ASP A 472 11.93 -29.59 1.88
N ALA A 473 13.19 -30.01 1.74
CA ALA A 473 13.65 -30.94 0.71
C ALA A 473 13.04 -32.36 0.80
N SER A 474 12.26 -32.66 1.84
CA SER A 474 11.47 -33.89 2.00
C SER A 474 9.99 -33.70 1.66
N GLY A 475 9.59 -32.51 1.17
CA GLY A 475 8.20 -32.14 0.89
C GLY A 475 7.34 -31.93 2.14
N ARG A 476 7.95 -31.61 3.29
CA ARG A 476 7.26 -31.38 4.56
C ARG A 476 7.19 -29.88 4.85
N GLY A 477 6.00 -29.37 5.13
CA GLY A 477 5.79 -28.02 5.63
C GLY A 477 4.93 -27.99 6.90
N PRO A 478 4.75 -26.80 7.50
CA PRO A 478 5.41 -25.55 7.13
C PRO A 478 6.90 -25.57 7.49
N THR A 479 7.74 -25.03 6.61
CA THR A 479 9.13 -24.65 6.92
C THR A 479 9.30 -23.14 6.80
N PHE A 480 10.38 -22.59 7.37
CA PHE A 480 10.75 -21.19 7.19
C PHE A 480 11.46 -20.98 5.85
N PHE A 481 11.50 -19.76 5.32
CA PHE A 481 12.00 -19.52 3.96
C PHE A 481 13.45 -19.95 3.76
N THR A 482 14.29 -19.79 4.78
CA THR A 482 15.71 -20.16 4.79
C THR A 482 15.97 -21.65 4.55
N ASP A 483 15.00 -22.50 4.89
CA ASP A 483 15.06 -23.96 4.75
C ASP A 483 14.02 -24.49 3.74
N ALA A 484 13.55 -23.60 2.88
CA ALA A 484 12.56 -23.92 1.85
C ALA A 484 13.24 -24.35 0.55
N THR A 485 12.67 -25.37 -0.09
CA THR A 485 13.06 -25.86 -1.43
C THR A 485 11.83 -26.02 -2.33
N GLY A 486 10.78 -25.25 -2.01
CA GLY A 486 9.53 -25.19 -2.75
C GLY A 486 8.37 -24.67 -1.90
N ILE A 487 7.26 -24.37 -2.59
CA ILE A 487 6.02 -23.87 -2.01
C ILE A 487 5.02 -25.03 -1.94
N GLN A 488 4.56 -25.38 -0.74
CA GLN A 488 3.54 -26.41 -0.50
C GLN A 488 2.16 -25.96 -1.01
N TRP A 489 1.83 -24.69 -0.78
CA TRP A 489 0.71 -23.98 -1.40
C TRP A 489 0.83 -22.48 -1.18
N ASP A 490 0.25 -21.70 -2.08
CA ASP A 490 -0.03 -20.28 -1.89
C ASP A 490 -1.47 -20.03 -2.32
N ASN A 491 -2.27 -19.45 -1.42
CA ASN A 491 -3.63 -19.02 -1.69
C ASN A 491 -3.89 -17.58 -1.19
N ARG A 492 -2.84 -16.78 -0.99
CA ARG A 492 -2.97 -15.34 -0.69
C ARG A 492 -3.80 -14.67 -1.79
N ILE A 493 -4.57 -13.66 -1.41
CA ILE A 493 -5.46 -12.98 -2.37
C ILE A 493 -4.59 -12.07 -3.23
N ALA A 494 -4.43 -12.44 -4.51
CA ALA A 494 -3.55 -11.75 -5.45
C ALA A 494 -3.88 -10.26 -5.62
N ALA A 495 -2.96 -9.47 -6.16
CA ALA A 495 -3.18 -8.06 -6.50
C ALA A 495 -4.39 -7.90 -7.44
N LEU A 496 -5.38 -7.08 -7.08
CA LEU A 496 -6.68 -6.99 -7.78
C LEU A 496 -7.45 -8.32 -7.92
N GLY A 497 -7.08 -9.31 -7.10
CA GLY A 497 -7.66 -10.66 -7.06
C GLY A 497 -8.90 -10.78 -6.17
N VAL A 498 -9.53 -11.96 -6.23
CA VAL A 498 -10.79 -12.26 -5.54
C VAL A 498 -10.80 -13.72 -5.05
N ASP A 499 -11.16 -13.94 -3.78
CA ASP A 499 -11.66 -15.23 -3.29
C ASP A 499 -13.20 -15.26 -3.36
N GLU A 500 -13.77 -16.39 -3.79
CA GLU A 500 -15.21 -16.64 -3.81
C GLU A 500 -15.49 -18.02 -3.18
N SER A 501 -16.15 -18.03 -2.01
CA SER A 501 -16.35 -19.23 -1.20
C SER A 501 -17.79 -19.39 -0.70
N SER A 502 -18.31 -20.63 -0.78
CA SER A 502 -19.71 -20.97 -0.48
C SER A 502 -19.85 -21.96 0.68
N TYR A 503 -20.74 -21.64 1.60
CA TYR A 503 -21.04 -22.41 2.80
C TYR A 503 -22.51 -22.82 2.85
N ALA A 504 -22.80 -23.99 3.38
CA ALA A 504 -24.16 -24.45 3.68
C ALA A 504 -24.23 -24.98 5.10
N PHE A 505 -25.28 -24.61 5.84
CA PHE A 505 -25.50 -24.98 7.24
C PHE A 505 -26.90 -25.56 7.43
N ASP A 506 -27.04 -26.55 8.31
CA ASP A 506 -28.34 -27.14 8.66
C ASP A 506 -29.22 -26.16 9.45
N LEU A 507 -30.51 -26.05 9.07
CA LEU A 507 -31.53 -25.36 9.85
C LEU A 507 -32.38 -26.40 10.61
N PRO A 508 -32.10 -26.64 11.90
CA PRO A 508 -32.75 -27.72 12.64
C PRO A 508 -34.25 -27.50 12.82
N VAL A 509 -34.72 -26.25 12.87
CA VAL A 509 -36.13 -25.88 13.05
C VAL A 509 -36.54 -24.76 12.11
N GLU A 510 -37.59 -25.00 11.33
CA GLU A 510 -38.23 -24.01 10.48
C GLU A 510 -38.83 -22.88 11.34
N GLY A 511 -38.37 -21.65 11.14
CA GLY A 511 -38.77 -20.48 11.94
C GLY A 511 -37.94 -20.21 13.20
N ALA A 512 -36.88 -20.99 13.48
CA ALA A 512 -35.85 -20.54 14.40
C ALA A 512 -34.93 -19.53 13.70
N GLY A 513 -34.95 -18.27 14.15
CA GLY A 513 -34.06 -17.23 13.64
C GLY A 513 -32.57 -17.57 13.82
N VAL A 514 -31.74 -16.99 12.95
CA VAL A 514 -30.30 -17.28 12.82
C VAL A 514 -29.54 -15.96 12.67
N ASP A 515 -28.38 -15.87 13.30
CA ASP A 515 -27.40 -14.81 13.07
C ASP A 515 -26.16 -15.41 12.38
N VAL A 516 -25.60 -14.69 11.43
CA VAL A 516 -24.40 -15.04 10.65
C VAL A 516 -23.41 -13.89 10.74
N ARG A 517 -22.14 -14.23 10.99
CA ARG A 517 -21.03 -13.28 11.00
C ARG A 517 -19.86 -13.87 10.23
N ALA A 518 -19.41 -13.16 9.20
CA ALA A 518 -18.16 -13.43 8.51
C ALA A 518 -17.11 -12.42 8.99
N ARG A 519 -15.92 -12.89 9.35
CA ARG A 519 -14.78 -12.04 9.73
C ARG A 519 -13.56 -12.39 8.91
N LEU A 520 -12.80 -11.38 8.50
CA LEU A 520 -11.44 -11.54 8.00
C LEU A 520 -10.44 -11.03 9.04
N ILE A 521 -9.48 -11.88 9.41
CA ILE A 521 -8.62 -11.72 10.58
C ILE A 521 -7.16 -11.83 10.14
N TYR A 522 -6.38 -10.77 10.28
CA TYR A 522 -4.94 -10.77 10.00
C TYR A 522 -4.11 -11.36 11.16
N ARG A 523 -3.00 -12.05 10.83
CA ARG A 523 -2.02 -12.55 11.79
C ARG A 523 -0.59 -12.38 11.28
N ARG A 524 0.30 -11.92 12.18
CA ARG A 524 1.74 -11.78 11.92
C ARG A 524 2.48 -13.11 11.77
N ALA A 525 1.93 -14.21 12.31
CA ALA A 525 2.54 -15.53 12.33
C ALA A 525 1.45 -16.62 12.41
N PHE A 526 1.77 -17.85 12.00
CA PHE A 526 0.90 -19.02 12.24
C PHE A 526 0.76 -19.31 13.73
N ARG A 527 -0.38 -19.88 14.16
CA ARG A 527 -0.70 -19.99 15.60
C ARG A 527 0.36 -20.79 16.37
N PHE A 528 0.77 -21.93 15.83
CA PHE A 528 1.81 -22.79 16.43
C PHE A 528 3.15 -22.04 16.68
N LEU A 529 3.49 -21.07 15.82
CA LEU A 529 4.73 -20.31 15.94
C LEU A 529 4.62 -19.26 17.06
N VAL A 530 3.48 -18.57 17.17
CA VAL A 530 3.18 -17.65 18.29
C VAL A 530 3.28 -18.39 19.62
N ASP A 531 2.63 -19.55 19.73
CA ASP A 531 2.61 -20.34 20.96
C ASP A 531 3.98 -20.93 21.31
N ALA A 532 4.77 -21.35 20.30
CA ALA A 532 6.11 -21.86 20.52
C ALA A 532 7.11 -20.76 20.91
N LYS A 533 6.99 -19.55 20.33
CA LYS A 533 7.81 -18.38 20.68
C LYS A 533 7.43 -17.77 22.03
N GLY A 534 6.21 -18.00 22.51
CA GLY A 534 5.66 -17.33 23.70
C GLY A 534 5.41 -15.83 23.51
N TRP A 535 5.32 -15.36 22.25
CA TRP A 535 5.19 -13.93 21.92
C TRP A 535 3.95 -13.31 22.56
N THR A 536 4.15 -12.36 23.49
CA THR A 536 3.07 -11.72 24.27
C THR A 536 2.43 -10.50 23.60
N GLU A 537 2.62 -10.32 22.30
CA GLU A 537 1.95 -9.32 21.47
C GLU A 537 1.55 -9.97 20.12
N ASP A 538 0.48 -9.51 19.46
CA ASP A 538 0.11 -9.99 18.10
C ASP A 538 0.23 -8.91 17.01
N GLY A 539 0.73 -7.71 17.36
CA GLY A 539 1.13 -6.67 16.43
C GLY A 539 0.35 -5.36 16.58
N HIS A 540 -0.03 -4.75 15.46
CA HIS A 540 -0.84 -3.54 15.43
C HIS A 540 -2.01 -3.72 14.46
N GLY A 541 -3.16 -3.15 14.83
CA GLY A 541 -4.45 -3.39 14.18
C GLY A 541 -5.57 -3.14 15.19
N ARG A 542 -6.79 -3.61 14.89
CA ARG A 542 -7.87 -3.68 15.87
C ARG A 542 -7.94 -5.09 16.46
N PRO A 543 -7.76 -5.28 17.78
CA PRO A 543 -7.85 -6.60 18.41
C PRO A 543 -9.26 -7.19 18.29
N LEU A 544 -9.37 -8.52 18.35
CA LEU A 544 -10.66 -9.21 18.42
C LEU A 544 -11.24 -9.10 19.83
N GLU A 545 -12.06 -8.07 20.05
CA GLU A 545 -12.68 -7.70 21.34
C GLU A 545 -13.49 -8.83 22.01
N ASP A 546 -13.86 -9.88 21.28
CA ASP A 546 -14.65 -11.03 21.72
C ASP A 546 -13.84 -12.33 21.95
N ILE A 547 -12.52 -12.32 21.72
CA ILE A 547 -11.65 -13.49 21.90
C ILE A 547 -10.80 -13.33 23.18
N GLN A 548 -10.61 -14.42 23.92
CA GLN A 548 -9.83 -14.41 25.16
C GLN A 548 -8.33 -14.21 24.86
N PRO A 549 -7.61 -13.45 25.71
CA PRO A 549 -6.16 -13.35 25.61
C PRO A 549 -5.49 -14.69 26.00
N PRO A 550 -4.25 -14.94 25.54
CA PRO A 550 -3.41 -14.00 24.80
C PRO A 550 -3.26 -14.41 23.31
N HIS A 551 -3.27 -13.39 22.45
CA HIS A 551 -3.18 -13.43 20.98
C HIS A 551 -4.38 -14.04 20.27
N PHE A 552 -4.88 -13.33 19.27
CA PHE A 552 -6.04 -13.75 18.50
C PHE A 552 -6.00 -13.26 17.03
N GLY A 553 -5.23 -12.19 16.76
CA GLY A 553 -5.14 -11.53 15.44
C GLY A 553 -5.87 -10.18 15.40
N HIS A 554 -5.81 -9.52 14.24
CA HIS A 554 -6.41 -8.20 14.05
C HIS A 554 -7.58 -8.28 13.09
N LEU A 555 -8.72 -7.67 13.44
CA LEU A 555 -9.85 -7.58 12.52
C LEU A 555 -9.45 -6.70 11.32
N MET A 556 -9.62 -7.26 10.13
CA MET A 556 -9.56 -6.50 8.87
C MET A 556 -10.98 -6.05 8.53
N GLU A 557 -11.87 -7.03 8.33
CA GLU A 557 -13.22 -6.81 7.82
C GLU A 557 -14.28 -7.69 8.50
N GLU A 558 -15.53 -7.23 8.49
CA GLU A 558 -16.66 -7.95 9.10
C GLU A 558 -17.98 -7.69 8.36
N ALA A 559 -18.67 -8.78 7.98
CA ALA A 559 -20.06 -8.73 7.52
C ALA A 559 -20.98 -9.51 8.47
N VAL A 560 -22.14 -8.93 8.78
CA VAL A 560 -23.16 -9.54 9.64
C VAL A 560 -24.52 -9.61 8.95
N TRP A 561 -25.27 -10.68 9.19
CA TRP A 561 -26.61 -10.89 8.66
C TRP A 561 -27.48 -11.63 9.68
N SER A 562 -28.76 -11.27 9.79
CA SER A 562 -29.69 -11.89 10.72
C SER A 562 -31.04 -12.18 10.06
N TRP A 563 -31.59 -13.36 10.36
CA TRP A 563 -32.95 -13.76 10.03
C TRP A 563 -33.77 -14.00 11.29
N SER A 564 -35.00 -13.50 11.32
CA SER A 564 -35.90 -13.60 12.48
C SER A 564 -36.65 -14.94 12.57
N GLY A 565 -36.84 -15.63 11.43
CA GLY A 565 -37.70 -16.79 11.29
C GLY A 565 -38.79 -16.55 10.22
N ALA A 566 -39.64 -17.56 9.98
CA ALA A 566 -40.81 -17.43 9.14
C ALA A 566 -41.91 -16.61 9.85
N THR A 567 -42.61 -15.74 9.12
CA THR A 567 -43.65 -14.86 9.67
C THR A 567 -44.95 -15.61 9.93
N ALA A 568 -45.36 -15.70 11.20
CA ALA A 568 -46.75 -15.98 11.55
C ALA A 568 -47.60 -14.72 11.31
N VAL A 569 -48.80 -14.87 10.77
CA VAL A 569 -49.73 -13.76 10.53
C VAL A 569 -50.69 -13.60 11.72
N SER A 570 -50.95 -12.33 12.07
CA SER A 570 -51.93 -11.81 13.04
C SER A 570 -51.58 -11.84 14.53
N GLY A 571 -51.83 -10.71 15.21
CA GLY A 571 -52.23 -10.67 16.62
C GLY A 571 -51.14 -10.48 17.68
N ASP A 572 -50.39 -9.38 17.61
CA ASP A 572 -50.31 -8.33 18.67
C ASP A 572 -48.94 -7.62 18.71
N GLU A 573 -48.90 -6.40 19.27
CA GLU A 573 -47.73 -5.53 19.31
C GLU A 573 -46.64 -6.07 20.25
N ALA A 574 -45.66 -6.79 19.70
CA ALA A 574 -44.38 -7.00 20.35
C ALA A 574 -43.49 -5.75 20.14
N ASP A 575 -43.13 -5.09 21.25
CA ASP A 575 -42.33 -3.86 21.28
C ASP A 575 -40.87 -4.13 20.82
N VAL A 576 -40.68 -4.16 19.50
CA VAL A 576 -39.37 -4.07 18.87
C VAL A 576 -39.03 -2.57 18.73
N PRO A 577 -37.89 -2.10 19.24
CA PRO A 577 -37.50 -0.70 19.07
C PRO A 577 -37.49 -0.31 17.59
N ASN A 578 -38.36 0.63 17.21
CA ASN A 578 -38.29 1.30 15.91
C ASN A 578 -36.96 2.08 15.84
N GLN A 579 -35.89 1.46 15.38
CA GLN A 579 -34.56 2.06 15.23
C GLN A 579 -34.18 2.14 13.77
N VAL A 580 -33.97 3.36 13.27
CA VAL A 580 -33.41 3.56 11.93
C VAL A 580 -32.01 2.94 11.83
N SER A 581 -31.71 2.24 10.74
CA SER A 581 -30.39 1.66 10.49
C SER A 581 -29.65 2.43 9.38
N LEU A 582 -28.34 2.64 9.56
CA LEU A 582 -27.46 3.31 8.62
C LEU A 582 -26.28 2.38 8.32
N GLU A 583 -26.19 1.93 7.07
CA GLU A 583 -25.09 1.08 6.60
C GLU A 583 -23.78 1.89 6.52
N GLN A 584 -22.65 1.17 6.50
CA GLN A 584 -21.40 1.77 6.08
C GLN A 584 -21.50 2.12 4.59
N ASN A 585 -21.01 3.29 4.20
CA ASN A 585 -21.00 3.71 2.81
C ASN A 585 -20.01 2.82 2.02
N TYR A 586 -20.31 2.56 0.74
CA TYR A 586 -19.47 1.71 -0.10
C TYR A 586 -19.28 2.28 -1.51
N PRO A 587 -18.04 2.36 -2.03
CA PRO A 587 -16.77 2.07 -1.36
C PRO A 587 -16.48 3.03 -0.19
N ASN A 588 -15.55 2.66 0.69
CA ASN A 588 -14.99 3.51 1.74
C ASN A 588 -13.62 2.94 2.13
N PRO A 589 -12.49 3.58 1.78
CA PRO A 589 -12.37 4.93 1.23
C PRO A 589 -12.96 5.06 -0.18
N PHE A 590 -13.29 6.27 -0.62
CA PHE A 590 -13.96 6.47 -1.92
C PHE A 590 -13.36 7.60 -2.74
N ASN A 591 -13.35 7.43 -4.06
CA ASN A 591 -12.88 8.41 -5.03
C ASN A 591 -13.67 8.31 -6.36
N PRO A 592 -14.31 9.40 -6.84
CA PRO A 592 -14.93 10.45 -6.03
C PRO A 592 -16.28 10.00 -5.44
N SER A 593 -16.79 8.80 -5.80
CA SER A 593 -18.17 8.40 -5.54
C SER A 593 -18.34 7.24 -4.56
N THR A 594 -19.27 7.38 -3.62
CA THR A 594 -19.75 6.33 -2.70
C THR A 594 -21.26 6.19 -2.77
N THR A 595 -21.78 4.98 -2.52
CA THR A 595 -23.20 4.77 -2.19
C THR A 595 -23.39 4.83 -0.67
N ILE A 596 -24.47 5.47 -0.19
CA ILE A 596 -24.94 5.40 1.20
C ILE A 596 -26.30 4.69 1.19
N ARG A 597 -26.53 3.75 2.12
CA ARG A 597 -27.76 2.96 2.27
C ARG A 597 -28.31 3.03 3.69
N TYR A 598 -29.62 2.96 3.82
CA TYR A 598 -30.32 2.97 5.11
C TYR A 598 -31.71 2.33 5.03
N GLU A 599 -32.24 1.88 6.18
CA GLU A 599 -33.60 1.34 6.30
C GLU A 599 -34.41 2.10 7.35
N THR A 600 -35.62 2.51 6.97
CA THR A 600 -36.60 3.20 7.84
C THR A 600 -37.79 2.30 8.12
N HIS A 601 -38.12 2.09 9.41
CA HIS A 601 -39.23 1.20 9.79
C HIS A 601 -40.60 1.91 9.86
N ALA A 602 -40.63 3.24 9.80
CA ALA A 602 -41.85 4.05 9.72
C ALA A 602 -41.67 5.20 8.72
N SER A 603 -42.75 5.52 8.00
CA SER A 603 -42.77 6.63 7.03
C SER A 603 -42.74 8.00 7.72
N GLY A 604 -42.04 8.96 7.12
CA GLY A 604 -41.94 10.34 7.59
C GLY A 604 -40.62 10.99 7.18
N ARG A 605 -40.35 12.19 7.70
CA ARG A 605 -39.21 13.01 7.28
C ARG A 605 -37.86 12.36 7.61
N VAL A 606 -37.10 12.09 6.56
CA VAL A 606 -35.71 11.63 6.59
C VAL A 606 -34.80 12.79 6.26
N VAL A 607 -33.74 12.95 7.05
CA VAL A 607 -32.66 13.92 6.83
C VAL A 607 -31.33 13.16 6.82
N LEU A 608 -30.58 13.28 5.73
CA LEU A 608 -29.22 12.74 5.61
C LEU A 608 -28.26 13.88 5.28
N GLU A 609 -27.29 14.09 6.17
CA GLU A 609 -26.30 15.16 6.10
C GLU A 609 -24.88 14.60 6.18
N VAL A 610 -23.94 15.28 5.52
CA VAL A 610 -22.50 15.04 5.66
C VAL A 610 -21.87 16.26 6.32
N HIS A 611 -21.01 16.01 7.30
CA HIS A 611 -20.31 16.99 8.12
C HIS A 611 -18.79 16.80 8.03
N ASN A 612 -18.03 17.89 8.13
CA ASN A 612 -16.59 17.83 8.38
C ASN A 612 -16.28 17.56 9.87
N LEU A 613 -14.99 17.42 10.21
CA LEU A 613 -14.55 17.19 11.60
C LEU A 613 -14.78 18.38 12.55
N LEU A 614 -15.14 19.56 12.04
CA LEU A 614 -15.58 20.71 12.85
C LEU A 614 -17.10 20.67 13.16
N GLY A 615 -17.82 19.68 12.63
CA GLY A 615 -19.27 19.53 12.75
C GLY A 615 -20.08 20.35 11.74
N GLU A 616 -19.43 21.09 10.85
CA GLU A 616 -20.08 21.91 9.83
C GLU A 616 -20.68 21.00 8.74
N THR A 617 -21.97 21.15 8.45
CA THR A 617 -22.62 20.45 7.33
C THR A 617 -22.01 20.93 6.01
N VAL A 618 -21.34 20.03 5.30
CA VAL A 618 -20.71 20.30 3.99
C VAL A 618 -21.63 19.92 2.81
N ARG A 619 -22.54 18.96 3.03
CA ARG A 619 -23.50 18.50 2.03
C ARG A 619 -24.79 18.03 2.69
N ARG A 620 -25.94 18.41 2.14
CA ARG A 620 -27.22 17.74 2.42
C ARG A 620 -27.57 16.79 1.27
N LEU A 621 -27.92 15.55 1.61
CA LEU A 621 -28.18 14.47 0.67
C LEU A 621 -29.67 14.11 0.59
N VAL A 622 -30.38 14.17 1.72
CA VAL A 622 -31.84 13.93 1.83
C VAL A 622 -32.44 14.91 2.84
N ASP A 623 -33.63 15.45 2.55
CA ASP A 623 -34.47 16.21 3.50
C ASP A 623 -35.93 16.24 3.03
N GLU A 624 -36.59 15.08 3.08
CA GLU A 624 -37.94 14.85 2.53
C GLU A 624 -38.71 13.79 3.33
N ASP A 625 -40.04 13.72 3.17
CA ASP A 625 -40.87 12.66 3.73
C ASP A 625 -40.77 11.39 2.87
N GLN A 626 -40.16 10.33 3.42
CA GLN A 626 -39.97 9.04 2.74
C GLN A 626 -40.88 7.95 3.33
N ALA A 627 -41.19 6.94 2.52
CA ALA A 627 -41.89 5.75 2.99
C ALA A 627 -40.96 4.84 3.82
N ALA A 628 -41.55 4.04 4.71
CA ALA A 628 -40.85 2.93 5.36
C ALA A 628 -40.30 1.95 4.30
N GLY A 629 -39.03 1.55 4.45
CA GLY A 629 -38.34 0.65 3.53
C GLY A 629 -36.83 0.92 3.46
N ARG A 630 -36.18 0.28 2.48
CA ARG A 630 -34.75 0.48 2.17
C ARG A 630 -34.58 1.59 1.14
N HIS A 631 -33.58 2.43 1.38
CA HIS A 631 -33.21 3.56 0.53
C HIS A 631 -31.71 3.53 0.27
N GLY A 632 -31.29 4.07 -0.88
CA GLY A 632 -29.89 4.15 -1.25
C GLY A 632 -29.63 5.24 -2.29
N LEU A 633 -28.52 5.94 -2.15
CA LEU A 633 -28.16 7.08 -3.00
C LEU A 633 -26.64 7.23 -3.14
N GLY A 634 -26.20 7.80 -4.25
CA GLY A 634 -24.80 8.14 -4.48
C GLY A 634 -24.45 9.53 -3.94
N TRP A 635 -23.23 9.66 -3.42
CA TRP A 635 -22.57 10.94 -3.18
C TRP A 635 -21.22 10.96 -3.90
N ASP A 636 -20.83 12.10 -4.46
CA ASP A 636 -19.69 12.30 -5.37
C ASP A 636 -18.56 13.14 -4.76
N GLY A 637 -18.49 13.20 -3.42
CA GLY A 637 -17.45 13.94 -2.70
C GLY A 637 -17.55 15.47 -2.84
N ARG A 638 -18.69 15.99 -3.31
CA ARG A 638 -18.93 17.44 -3.48
C ARG A 638 -19.72 18.06 -2.34
N ASP A 639 -19.51 19.35 -2.14
CA ASP A 639 -20.32 20.18 -1.24
C ASP A 639 -21.67 20.59 -1.88
N ASP A 640 -22.52 21.31 -1.13
CA ASP A 640 -23.79 21.84 -1.63
C ASP A 640 -23.62 22.87 -2.80
N ALA A 641 -22.41 23.40 -3.02
CA ALA A 641 -22.07 24.30 -4.12
C ALA A 641 -21.44 23.59 -5.34
N GLY A 642 -21.33 22.25 -5.32
CA GLY A 642 -20.73 21.46 -6.40
C GLY A 642 -19.19 21.50 -6.46
N ARG A 643 -18.54 22.08 -5.44
CA ARG A 643 -17.07 22.08 -5.33
C ARG A 643 -16.60 20.72 -4.82
N GLN A 644 -15.44 20.26 -5.28
CA GLN A 644 -14.76 19.11 -4.70
C GLN A 644 -14.46 19.42 -3.22
N LEU A 645 -14.81 18.52 -2.31
CA LEU A 645 -14.24 18.54 -0.95
C LEU A 645 -12.81 17.97 -0.99
N ALA A 646 -12.02 18.25 0.04
CA ALA A 646 -10.67 17.72 0.16
C ALA A 646 -10.68 16.26 0.65
N ALA A 647 -9.64 15.49 0.30
CA ALA A 647 -9.41 14.19 0.89
C ALA A 647 -9.32 14.27 2.43
N GLY A 648 -9.98 13.34 3.14
CA GLY A 648 -10.08 13.35 4.59
C GLY A 648 -11.35 12.70 5.13
N THR A 649 -11.43 12.62 6.46
CA THR A 649 -12.55 12.00 7.18
C THR A 649 -13.75 12.93 7.28
N TYR A 650 -14.90 12.44 6.82
CA TYR A 650 -16.22 13.04 6.96
C TYR A 650 -17.10 12.18 7.86
N LEU A 651 -18.06 12.81 8.54
CA LEU A 651 -19.11 12.12 9.28
C LEU A 651 -20.42 12.26 8.50
N TYR A 652 -21.19 11.19 8.36
CA TYR A 652 -22.56 11.30 7.83
C TYR A 652 -23.58 10.88 8.88
N ARG A 653 -24.68 11.62 8.89
CA ARG A 653 -25.69 11.64 9.96
C ARG A 653 -27.07 11.46 9.33
N LEU A 654 -27.73 10.37 9.70
CA LEU A 654 -29.11 10.08 9.33
C LEU A 654 -30.01 10.41 10.52
N GLN A 655 -31.10 11.15 10.27
CA GLN A 655 -32.17 11.40 11.23
C GLN A 655 -33.51 11.02 10.58
N ALA A 656 -34.29 10.17 11.24
CA ALA A 656 -35.55 9.63 10.71
C ALA A 656 -36.52 9.26 11.85
N PRO A 657 -37.79 8.91 11.56
CA PRO A 657 -38.66 8.25 12.53
C PRO A 657 -37.96 6.98 13.08
N GLY A 658 -37.68 6.98 14.39
CA GLY A 658 -36.92 5.92 15.06
C GLY A 658 -35.49 6.27 15.47
N GLY A 659 -34.97 7.46 15.16
CA GLY A 659 -33.78 7.99 15.84
C GLY A 659 -32.79 8.75 14.95
N VAL A 660 -31.54 8.77 15.42
CA VAL A 660 -30.39 9.39 14.76
C VAL A 660 -29.24 8.39 14.75
N GLN A 661 -28.60 8.20 13.59
CA GLN A 661 -27.40 7.37 13.42
C GLN A 661 -26.26 8.21 12.85
N LEU A 662 -25.02 7.89 13.19
CA LEU A 662 -23.81 8.48 12.60
C LEU A 662 -22.82 7.39 12.17
N ARG A 663 -22.05 7.67 11.12
CA ARG A 663 -20.98 6.84 10.57
C ARG A 663 -19.79 7.68 10.08
N LYS A 664 -18.61 7.08 9.97
CA LYS A 664 -17.36 7.67 9.41
C LYS A 664 -17.22 7.31 7.93
N MET A 665 -16.75 8.24 7.10
CA MET A 665 -16.27 7.93 5.74
C MET A 665 -15.00 8.71 5.37
N LEU A 666 -14.16 8.12 4.52
CA LEU A 666 -12.89 8.69 4.07
C LEU A 666 -12.95 8.99 2.57
N LEU A 667 -12.98 10.28 2.22
CA LEU A 667 -12.81 10.74 0.84
C LEU A 667 -11.32 10.72 0.49
N VAL A 668 -10.95 10.20 -0.68
CA VAL A 668 -9.59 10.30 -1.25
C VAL A 668 -9.66 10.88 -2.67
N HIS A 669 -8.51 11.16 -3.29
CA HIS A 669 -8.37 11.86 -4.57
C HIS A 669 -7.36 11.15 -5.48
#